data_AF-A0A660KR52-F1
#
_entry.id   AF-A0A660KR52-F1
#
_cell.length_a   1.000
_cell.length_b   1.000
_cell.length_c   1.000
_cell.angle_alpha   90.00
_cell.angle_beta   90.00
_cell.angle_gamma   90.00
#
_symmetry.space_group_name_H-M   'P 1'
#
loop_
_entity.id
_entity.type
_entity.pdbx_description
1 polymer ?
#
loop_
_entity_poly.entity_id
_entity_poly.type
_entity_poly.pdbx_seq_one_letter_code
_entity_poly.pdbx_strand_id
1 'polypeptide(L)'
;MWRLKIAEGGKDPYIFSTNNFVGRQIWEFDPQAGTPQERAEVEEARQNFYNNRFHVKPSSDLLWRMQFLKEKNFKQTIPPAKVEDGEEITNEKATAALRRAVHFFSALQASDGHWPAENAGPLFFLPPLVMCLYIIGHLNTVFPAEYQKEILRYLYYHQIWEFDPQAGTPQERAEVEEARQNFYNNRFHVKPSSDLLWRMQFLKEKNFKQTIPLAKVEDGEEITNEKATAALRRAVHFFSALQASDGHWPAENAGPLFFLPPLVMCLYIIGHLNTVFPTEYQKEILRYLYYHQNEDGGWGLHIESHSVMFCTAFSYICMRILGEGPDGGQENACARARKWILDHGPITPLILQLREELYTQPYNEVNWKKVRHLCAKEDLYYPHPLIQDLLWDSLYIFTEPLLTRWPFNKLVREKALQVTMKHIHYEDEISRYITIGCVEKVLCMLACWVEDPNGDYFKKHIARIPDYIWVAEDGIKLQGFGSQVWDTSFAIQALLASNLTDEIGPTLTKGHDFIKKSQTFSDQDHGWQVSDCTAESLVCCMLFSMKPPKIVGEKMDPERFYDSINVLLSLQSKNGGISLWEPARAQKWLELLNPVEFVSDVIVDHEYVECTASAIEALVLFRKLYPGHRKKEIEDFIENAVQFLQDVQMADGSWYGNWGVCFTYATWFALRGLATVGKTYNNCPAMRRAVDFLLKAQRDNGGWGESYLSCPNKQDENSLNYFSLAKVLTLYP
;
A
#
# COMPACT_ATOMS: atom_id res chain seq x y z
N MET A 1 -19.86 29.19 11.97
CA MET A 1 -19.84 28.30 10.79
C MET A 1 -18.40 28.18 10.34
N TRP A 2 -17.98 26.99 9.90
CA TRP A 2 -16.68 26.82 9.26
C TRP A 2 -16.64 27.53 7.90
N ARG A 3 -15.55 28.20 7.58
CA ARG A 3 -15.28 28.83 6.29
C ARG A 3 -13.84 28.53 5.85
N LEU A 4 -13.63 28.10 4.61
CA LEU A 4 -12.28 27.88 4.10
C LEU A 4 -11.66 29.23 3.68
N LYS A 5 -10.48 29.55 4.23
CA LYS A 5 -9.74 30.80 4.04
C LYS A 5 -8.50 30.63 3.16
N ILE A 6 -8.21 31.71 2.43
CA ILE A 6 -7.59 31.72 1.11
C ILE A 6 -6.63 32.93 1.04
N ALA A 7 -5.49 32.83 0.34
CA ALA A 7 -4.38 33.81 0.26
C ALA A 7 -3.84 34.44 1.56
N GLU A 8 -4.44 34.21 2.72
CA GLU A 8 -4.29 35.09 3.87
C GLU A 8 -3.26 34.55 4.87
N GLY A 9 -2.25 35.35 5.20
CA GLY A 9 -1.33 35.09 6.32
C GLY A 9 -1.97 35.36 7.69
N GLY A 10 -2.94 36.28 7.74
CA GLY A 10 -3.40 36.93 8.95
C GLY A 10 -2.65 38.25 9.18
N LYS A 11 -2.72 38.80 10.39
CA LYS A 11 -2.02 40.04 10.81
C LYS A 11 -0.83 39.78 11.74
N ASP A 12 -0.39 38.53 11.83
CA ASP A 12 0.68 38.11 12.73
C ASP A 12 2.06 38.42 12.10
N PRO A 13 2.93 39.22 12.76
CA PRO A 13 4.23 39.59 12.20
C PRO A 13 5.24 38.44 12.14
N TYR A 14 4.97 37.30 12.79
CA TYR A 14 5.79 36.09 12.73
C TYR A 14 5.30 35.09 11.67
N ILE A 15 4.09 35.29 11.13
CA ILE A 15 3.62 34.56 9.96
C ILE A 15 4.11 35.31 8.71
N PHE A 16 5.18 34.81 8.09
CA PHE A 16 5.76 35.35 6.85
C PHE A 16 5.73 34.30 5.73
N SER A 17 5.65 34.76 4.48
CA SER A 17 5.77 33.91 3.29
C SER A 17 6.55 34.61 2.20
N THR A 18 7.34 33.83 1.45
CA THR A 18 8.05 34.27 0.23
C THR A 18 7.15 34.41 -0.99
N ASN A 19 5.85 34.07 -0.87
CA ASN A 19 4.85 34.08 -1.95
C ASN A 19 3.53 34.75 -1.57
N ASN A 20 3.51 35.58 -0.52
CA ASN A 20 2.30 36.22 0.02
C ASN A 20 1.17 35.24 0.39
N PHE A 21 1.53 34.03 0.85
CA PHE A 21 0.61 32.95 1.29
C PHE A 21 -0.39 32.48 0.24
N VAL A 22 -0.20 32.86 -1.03
CA VAL A 22 -0.92 32.31 -2.18
C VAL A 22 -0.88 30.78 -2.05
N GLY A 23 -2.08 30.21 -1.97
CA GLY A 23 -2.26 28.79 -1.75
C GLY A 23 -2.51 28.28 -0.35
N ARG A 24 -2.13 29.00 0.70
CA ARG A 24 -2.39 28.58 2.09
C ARG A 24 -3.90 28.42 2.26
N GLN A 25 -4.35 27.19 2.48
CA GLN A 25 -5.74 26.85 2.78
C GLN A 25 -5.85 26.54 4.28
N ILE A 26 -6.74 27.23 4.98
CA ILE A 26 -7.01 27.00 6.40
C ILE A 26 -8.51 27.13 6.66
N TRP A 27 -9.08 26.28 7.52
CA TRP A 27 -10.46 26.46 7.97
C TRP A 27 -10.51 27.48 9.12
N GLU A 28 -11.45 28.41 9.06
CA GLU A 28 -11.75 29.41 10.10
C GLU A 28 -13.18 29.21 10.62
N PHE A 29 -13.39 29.32 11.93
CA PHE A 29 -14.75 29.35 12.49
C PHE A 29 -15.19 30.80 12.72
N ASP A 30 -16.13 31.28 11.91
CA ASP A 30 -16.76 32.59 12.07
C ASP A 30 -18.18 32.41 12.65
N PRO A 31 -18.50 32.94 13.84
CA PRO A 31 -19.81 32.78 14.46
C PRO A 31 -20.93 33.58 13.77
N GLN A 32 -20.61 34.59 12.95
CA GLN A 32 -21.59 35.37 12.18
C GLN A 32 -21.73 34.87 10.73
N ALA A 33 -20.71 34.22 10.15
CA ALA A 33 -20.76 33.65 8.80
C ALA A 33 -21.91 32.66 8.56
N GLY A 34 -22.52 32.80 7.38
CA GLY A 34 -23.69 32.05 6.93
C GLY A 34 -25.01 32.68 7.40
N THR A 35 -26.00 32.68 6.52
CA THR A 35 -27.41 32.91 6.89
C THR A 35 -27.90 31.80 7.84
N PRO A 36 -29.03 31.99 8.54
CA PRO A 36 -29.66 30.91 9.32
C PRO A 36 -29.94 29.66 8.47
N GLN A 37 -30.24 29.83 7.18
CA GLN A 37 -30.51 28.74 6.24
C GLN A 37 -29.25 27.96 5.88
N GLU A 38 -28.14 28.64 5.58
CA GLU A 38 -26.84 27.97 5.29
C GLU A 38 -26.29 27.21 6.50
N ARG A 39 -26.49 27.75 7.71
CA ARG A 39 -26.11 27.03 8.94
C ARG A 39 -27.01 25.81 9.19
N ALA A 40 -28.27 25.83 8.74
CA ALA A 40 -29.13 24.65 8.75
C ALA A 40 -28.72 23.63 7.68
N GLU A 41 -28.43 24.05 6.43
CA GLU A 41 -27.96 23.17 5.35
C GLU A 41 -26.69 22.39 5.74
N VAL A 42 -25.72 23.04 6.41
CA VAL A 42 -24.49 22.39 6.88
C VAL A 42 -24.78 21.34 7.96
N GLU A 43 -25.65 21.63 8.92
CA GLU A 43 -25.95 20.68 10.01
C GLU A 43 -26.95 19.59 9.57
N GLU A 44 -27.81 19.86 8.59
CA GLU A 44 -28.60 18.85 7.89
C GLU A 44 -27.70 17.89 7.11
N ALA A 45 -26.68 18.37 6.38
CA ALA A 45 -25.72 17.50 5.71
C ALA A 45 -24.96 16.59 6.70
N ARG A 46 -24.60 17.13 7.88
CA ARG A 46 -23.97 16.38 8.98
C ARG A 46 -24.90 15.36 9.61
N GLN A 47 -26.17 15.71 9.87
CA GLN A 47 -27.16 14.80 10.45
C GLN A 47 -27.62 13.73 9.46
N ASN A 48 -27.74 14.08 8.18
CA ASN A 48 -28.01 13.15 7.09
C ASN A 48 -26.88 12.12 6.96
N PHE A 49 -25.62 12.59 6.92
CA PHE A 49 -24.47 11.68 6.99
C PHE A 49 -24.52 10.82 8.26
N TYR A 50 -24.70 11.40 9.45
CA TYR A 50 -24.76 10.64 10.70
C TYR A 50 -25.83 9.55 10.69
N ASN A 51 -27.04 9.86 10.21
CA ASN A 51 -28.16 8.92 10.13
C ASN A 51 -27.89 7.80 9.11
N ASN A 52 -27.24 8.12 7.98
CA ASN A 52 -27.02 7.20 6.88
C ASN A 52 -25.59 6.62 6.80
N ARG A 53 -24.72 6.85 7.79
CA ARG A 53 -23.27 6.50 7.78
C ARG A 53 -22.93 5.02 7.57
N PHE A 54 -23.91 4.13 7.73
CA PHE A 54 -23.78 2.68 7.48
C PHE A 54 -24.20 2.29 6.05
N HIS A 55 -24.74 3.22 5.28
CA HIS A 55 -25.24 3.06 3.91
C HIS A 55 -24.57 4.02 2.91
N VAL A 56 -23.99 5.14 3.38
CA VAL A 56 -23.15 6.06 2.58
C VAL A 56 -21.83 6.35 3.29
N LYS A 57 -20.73 6.36 2.52
CA LYS A 57 -19.39 6.71 3.01
C LYS A 57 -19.25 8.23 3.20
N PRO A 58 -18.41 8.71 4.14
CA PRO A 58 -18.15 10.14 4.32
C PRO A 58 -17.55 10.78 3.05
N SER A 59 -17.79 12.08 2.89
CA SER A 59 -17.25 12.89 1.81
C SER A 59 -16.67 14.17 2.41
N SER A 60 -15.37 14.14 2.71
CA SER A 60 -14.59 15.21 3.33
C SER A 60 -14.65 16.53 2.56
N ASP A 61 -14.75 16.43 1.24
CA ASP A 61 -14.91 17.52 0.30
C ASP A 61 -16.24 18.30 0.46
N LEU A 62 -17.31 17.68 0.99
CA LEU A 62 -18.68 18.16 0.83
C LEU A 62 -18.91 19.58 1.38
N LEU A 63 -18.39 19.88 2.57
CA LEU A 63 -18.57 21.20 3.19
C LEU A 63 -17.80 22.31 2.45
N TRP A 64 -16.70 21.97 1.79
CA TRP A 64 -15.96 22.87 0.90
C TRP A 64 -16.71 23.09 -0.41
N ARG A 65 -17.19 22.00 -1.05
CA ARG A 65 -18.02 22.07 -2.26
C ARG A 65 -19.25 22.95 -2.02
N MET A 66 -20.02 22.70 -0.96
CA MET A 66 -21.24 23.47 -0.63
C MET A 66 -20.97 24.98 -0.46
N GLN A 67 -19.81 25.37 0.06
CA GLN A 67 -19.47 26.79 0.24
C GLN A 67 -19.03 27.42 -1.07
N PHE A 68 -18.16 26.77 -1.83
CA PHE A 68 -17.58 27.36 -3.03
C PHE A 68 -18.62 27.48 -4.14
N LEU A 69 -19.41 26.43 -4.38
CA LEU A 69 -20.52 26.42 -5.36
C LEU A 69 -21.50 27.58 -5.08
N LYS A 70 -21.68 27.94 -3.80
CA LYS A 70 -22.60 28.99 -3.35
C LYS A 70 -21.98 30.39 -3.39
N GLU A 71 -20.72 30.55 -2.96
CA GLU A 71 -20.00 31.85 -3.01
C GLU A 71 -19.96 32.44 -4.43
N LYS A 72 -19.93 31.60 -5.46
CA LYS A 72 -19.78 32.04 -6.87
C LYS A 72 -21.02 31.79 -7.73
N ASN A 73 -22.15 31.48 -7.09
CA ASN A 73 -23.46 31.22 -7.71
C ASN A 73 -23.45 30.13 -8.81
N PHE A 74 -22.57 29.13 -8.67
CA PHE A 74 -22.40 28.07 -9.64
C PHE A 74 -23.68 27.26 -9.83
N LYS A 75 -23.93 26.91 -11.09
CA LYS A 75 -24.91 25.90 -11.48
C LYS A 75 -24.27 25.05 -12.55
N GLN A 76 -24.39 23.72 -12.43
CA GLN A 76 -23.91 22.80 -13.45
C GLN A 76 -24.83 22.90 -14.69
N THR A 77 -24.52 23.85 -15.56
CA THR A 77 -25.24 24.15 -16.81
C THR A 77 -24.93 23.14 -17.92
N ILE A 78 -23.82 22.41 -17.84
CA ILE A 78 -23.47 21.37 -18.80
C ILE A 78 -24.26 20.09 -18.45
N PRO A 79 -25.14 19.59 -19.34
CA PRO A 79 -25.90 18.38 -19.10
C PRO A 79 -24.98 17.18 -18.80
N PRO A 80 -25.34 16.27 -17.87
CA PRO A 80 -24.63 15.01 -17.76
C PRO A 80 -24.70 14.26 -19.08
N ALA A 81 -23.54 13.88 -19.62
CA ALA A 81 -23.43 13.03 -20.79
C ALA A 81 -23.88 11.62 -20.40
N LYS A 82 -25.19 11.37 -20.46
CA LYS A 82 -25.73 10.02 -20.36
C LYS A 82 -25.30 9.22 -21.58
N VAL A 83 -24.84 8.01 -21.33
CA VAL A 83 -24.64 6.96 -22.33
C VAL A 83 -25.63 5.88 -21.93
N GLU A 84 -26.63 5.61 -22.78
CA GLU A 84 -27.53 4.47 -22.54
C GLU A 84 -26.86 3.16 -22.97
N ASP A 85 -27.35 2.02 -22.49
CA ASP A 85 -26.63 0.76 -22.65
C ASP A 85 -26.67 0.28 -24.11
N GLY A 86 -25.49 0.08 -24.70
CA GLY A 86 -25.32 -0.14 -26.15
C GLY A 86 -25.30 1.12 -27.03
N GLU A 87 -25.33 2.33 -26.45
CA GLU A 87 -25.28 3.59 -27.21
C GLU A 87 -23.83 4.00 -27.57
N GLU A 88 -23.62 4.54 -28.78
CA GLU A 88 -22.26 4.90 -29.24
C GLU A 88 -21.68 6.10 -28.47
N ILE A 89 -20.46 5.93 -27.93
CA ILE A 89 -19.68 7.01 -27.30
C ILE A 89 -18.93 7.76 -28.41
N THR A 90 -19.52 8.86 -28.86
CA THR A 90 -18.84 9.77 -29.79
C THR A 90 -17.74 10.56 -29.06
N ASN A 91 -16.76 11.07 -29.81
CA ASN A 91 -15.75 11.98 -29.28
C ASN A 91 -16.42 13.24 -28.67
N GLU A 92 -17.57 13.67 -29.20
CA GLU A 92 -18.35 14.77 -28.62
C GLU A 92 -18.97 14.42 -27.27
N LYS A 93 -19.40 13.17 -27.02
CA LYS A 93 -19.84 12.71 -25.68
C LYS A 93 -18.67 12.64 -24.70
N ALA A 94 -17.54 12.05 -25.10
CA ALA A 94 -16.34 12.00 -24.26
C ALA A 94 -15.84 13.43 -23.93
N THR A 95 -15.83 14.32 -24.93
CA THR A 95 -15.51 15.74 -24.78
C THR A 95 -16.55 16.48 -23.92
N ALA A 96 -17.85 16.13 -23.98
CA ALA A 96 -18.89 16.73 -23.13
C ALA A 96 -18.79 16.24 -21.67
N ALA A 97 -18.51 14.96 -21.45
CA ALA A 97 -18.22 14.41 -20.13
C ALA A 97 -16.97 15.07 -19.53
N LEU A 98 -15.88 15.12 -20.29
CA LEU A 98 -14.64 15.80 -19.90
C LEU A 98 -14.89 17.29 -19.65
N ARG A 99 -15.58 18.02 -20.53
CA ARG A 99 -15.95 19.44 -20.31
C ARG A 99 -16.84 19.62 -19.09
N ARG A 100 -17.71 18.68 -18.75
CA ARG A 100 -18.55 18.74 -17.54
C ARG A 100 -17.74 18.46 -16.27
N ALA A 101 -16.88 17.45 -16.29
CA ALA A 101 -15.97 17.12 -15.20
C ALA A 101 -14.97 18.27 -14.97
N VAL A 102 -14.37 18.79 -16.06
CA VAL A 102 -13.59 20.03 -16.04
C VAL A 102 -14.45 21.17 -15.54
N HIS A 103 -15.66 21.46 -16.03
CA HIS A 103 -16.52 22.54 -15.51
C HIS A 103 -16.94 22.39 -14.04
N PHE A 104 -16.96 21.16 -13.49
CA PHE A 104 -17.19 20.93 -12.06
C PHE A 104 -15.91 21.01 -11.23
N PHE A 105 -14.78 20.59 -11.75
CA PHE A 105 -13.48 20.78 -11.10
C PHE A 105 -13.01 22.24 -11.30
N SER A 106 -13.54 22.94 -12.31
CA SER A 106 -13.64 24.39 -12.53
C SER A 106 -14.49 25.08 -11.46
N ALA A 107 -15.31 24.33 -10.71
CA ALA A 107 -16.01 24.83 -9.55
C ALA A 107 -15.12 24.73 -8.30
N LEU A 108 -14.61 23.54 -8.00
CA LEU A 108 -14.01 23.22 -6.68
C LEU A 108 -12.65 23.87 -6.38
N GLN A 109 -12.69 25.15 -6.02
CA GLN A 109 -11.58 26.08 -6.18
C GLN A 109 -11.76 27.45 -5.46
N ALA A 110 -10.68 28.07 -4.95
CA ALA A 110 -10.73 29.44 -4.37
C ALA A 110 -9.49 30.37 -4.47
N SER A 111 -9.71 31.54 -5.09
CA SER A 111 -9.04 32.85 -5.25
C SER A 111 -7.55 33.03 -5.57
N ASP A 112 -6.72 32.00 -5.69
CA ASP A 112 -5.28 32.11 -6.02
C ASP A 112 -4.62 31.19 -7.13
N GLY A 113 -5.21 30.07 -7.64
CA GLY A 113 -4.66 29.14 -8.68
C GLY A 113 -4.74 27.53 -8.70
N HIS A 114 -5.52 26.74 -7.95
CA HIS A 114 -5.65 25.22 -7.90
C HIS A 114 -6.84 24.63 -7.06
N TRP A 115 -6.93 23.32 -6.82
CA TRP A 115 -8.03 22.64 -6.09
C TRP A 115 -7.73 22.39 -4.62
N PRO A 116 -8.45 22.97 -3.63
CA PRO A 116 -8.30 22.60 -2.22
C PRO A 116 -8.65 21.13 -1.91
N ALA A 117 -7.71 20.23 -2.17
CA ALA A 117 -7.84 18.82 -1.84
C ALA A 117 -7.73 18.59 -0.33
N GLU A 118 -8.52 17.65 0.16
CA GLU A 118 -8.08 16.82 1.28
C GLU A 118 -6.91 15.95 0.80
N ASN A 119 -5.80 15.97 1.54
CA ASN A 119 -4.72 14.99 1.39
C ASN A 119 -4.54 14.26 2.74
N ALA A 120 -5.62 13.60 3.12
CA ALA A 120 -5.83 12.85 4.35
C ALA A 120 -6.48 11.49 4.00
N GLY A 121 -6.85 10.71 5.00
CA GLY A 121 -7.09 9.27 4.86
C GLY A 121 -6.08 8.51 5.71
N PRO A 122 -4.82 8.96 5.75
CA PRO A 122 -4.08 9.37 6.96
C PRO A 122 -4.91 10.17 7.96
N LEU A 123 -5.01 9.71 9.20
CA LEU A 123 -5.63 10.48 10.27
C LEU A 123 -4.72 10.61 11.52
N PHE A 124 -3.40 10.48 11.35
CA PHE A 124 -2.40 10.87 12.36
C PHE A 124 -2.12 12.37 12.49
N PHE A 125 -2.65 13.20 11.59
CA PHE A 125 -2.06 14.51 11.28
C PHE A 125 -2.29 15.61 12.30
N LEU A 126 -3.45 15.57 12.95
CA LEU A 126 -3.95 16.65 13.79
C LEU A 126 -3.69 16.45 15.29
N PRO A 127 -3.31 15.27 15.86
CA PRO A 127 -2.80 15.22 17.20
C PRO A 127 -1.51 16.00 17.34
N PRO A 128 -0.37 15.82 16.62
CA PRO A 128 0.95 16.31 17.05
C PRO A 128 1.07 17.85 17.01
N LEU A 129 -0.04 18.51 16.69
CA LEU A 129 -0.34 19.92 16.77
C LEU A 129 -1.17 20.26 18.05
N VAL A 130 -2.17 19.48 18.46
CA VAL A 130 -3.02 19.64 19.66
C VAL A 130 -2.26 19.63 20.99
N MET A 131 -1.68 18.50 21.42
CA MET A 131 -0.95 18.41 22.69
C MET A 131 0.38 19.13 22.59
N CYS A 132 1.01 19.23 21.41
CA CYS A 132 2.10 20.18 21.17
C CYS A 132 1.69 21.61 21.58
N LEU A 133 0.52 22.10 21.11
CA LEU A 133 -0.05 23.38 21.54
C LEU A 133 -0.48 23.37 23.02
N TYR A 134 -0.95 22.26 23.59
CA TYR A 134 -1.35 22.13 25.00
C TYR A 134 -0.16 22.23 25.96
N ILE A 135 0.93 21.54 25.64
CA ILE A 135 2.17 21.45 26.43
C ILE A 135 2.87 22.82 26.48
N ILE A 136 2.83 23.59 25.39
CA ILE A 136 3.30 24.99 25.39
C ILE A 136 2.25 25.99 25.91
N GLY A 137 1.10 25.53 26.42
CA GLY A 137 0.06 26.36 27.03
C GLY A 137 -0.86 27.12 26.06
N HIS A 138 -0.72 26.91 24.75
CA HIS A 138 -1.40 27.65 23.69
C HIS A 138 -2.55 26.90 22.99
N LEU A 139 -2.94 25.69 23.44
CA LEU A 139 -4.05 24.92 22.83
C LEU A 139 -5.31 25.77 22.67
N ASN A 140 -5.80 26.38 23.74
CA ASN A 140 -7.02 27.20 23.70
C ASN A 140 -6.84 28.53 22.93
N THR A 141 -5.61 28.90 22.60
CA THR A 141 -5.26 30.11 21.83
C THR A 141 -5.24 29.85 20.32
N VAL A 142 -4.66 28.73 19.89
CA VAL A 142 -4.48 28.37 18.48
C VAL A 142 -5.59 27.44 17.98
N PHE A 143 -6.15 26.61 18.86
CA PHE A 143 -7.40 25.88 18.66
C PHE A 143 -8.47 26.35 19.65
N PRO A 144 -9.24 27.40 19.32
CA PRO A 144 -10.49 27.72 20.01
C PRO A 144 -11.43 26.51 20.12
N ALA A 145 -12.38 26.53 21.06
CA ALA A 145 -13.19 25.36 21.43
C ALA A 145 -13.86 24.62 20.25
N GLU A 146 -14.35 25.32 19.21
CA GLU A 146 -14.93 24.66 18.03
C GLU A 146 -13.87 23.93 17.17
N TYR A 147 -12.63 24.43 17.07
CA TYR A 147 -11.54 23.69 16.41
C TYR A 147 -11.28 22.37 17.12
N GLN A 148 -11.09 22.37 18.44
CA GLN A 148 -10.84 21.16 19.22
C GLN A 148 -11.91 20.08 18.97
N LYS A 149 -13.17 20.52 18.81
CA LYS A 149 -14.36 19.69 18.61
C LYS A 149 -14.41 18.96 17.26
N GLU A 150 -13.90 19.55 16.18
CA GLU A 150 -13.74 18.85 14.89
C GLU A 150 -12.38 18.17 14.77
N ILE A 151 -11.36 18.65 15.48
CA ILE A 151 -10.05 17.99 15.52
C ILE A 151 -10.17 16.60 16.14
N LEU A 152 -10.88 16.47 17.27
CA LEU A 152 -11.20 15.20 17.96
C LEU A 152 -12.06 14.20 17.14
N ARG A 153 -12.27 14.46 15.84
CA ARG A 153 -13.15 13.71 14.92
C ARG A 153 -12.41 13.10 13.71
N TYR A 154 -11.13 13.45 13.54
CA TYR A 154 -10.38 13.27 12.29
C TYR A 154 -9.15 12.37 12.51
N LEU A 155 -9.13 11.45 13.49
CA LEU A 155 -7.86 11.30 14.24
C LEU A 155 -7.27 9.93 14.64
N TYR A 156 -6.92 9.05 13.70
CA TYR A 156 -6.30 7.77 14.02
C TYR A 156 -5.24 7.35 12.93
N TYR A 157 -4.15 6.61 13.28
CA TYR A 157 -3.09 5.90 12.48
C TYR A 157 -2.01 6.78 11.77
N HIS A 158 -0.64 6.68 11.90
CA HIS A 158 0.41 5.63 11.62
C HIS A 158 1.89 6.23 11.31
N GLN A 159 3.03 5.56 11.70
CA GLN A 159 4.41 5.39 11.06
C GLN A 159 5.70 6.30 11.35
N ILE A 160 7.02 5.99 11.64
CA ILE A 160 7.99 4.81 11.85
C ILE A 160 9.42 5.11 12.49
N TRP A 161 10.16 4.17 13.21
CA TRP A 161 11.51 4.36 13.91
C TRP A 161 12.48 3.16 14.26
N GLU A 162 13.66 3.48 14.88
CA GLU A 162 14.49 2.69 15.87
C GLU A 162 14.45 3.38 17.27
N PHE A 163 14.61 2.67 18.40
CA PHE A 163 14.58 3.29 19.74
C PHE A 163 15.96 3.63 20.32
N ASP A 164 16.29 4.93 20.36
CA ASP A 164 17.34 5.50 21.23
C ASP A 164 16.69 6.25 22.42
N PRO A 165 17.00 5.91 23.68
CA PRO A 165 16.46 6.58 24.87
C PRO A 165 16.88 8.06 25.02
N GLN A 166 17.87 8.53 24.26
CA GLN A 166 18.30 9.94 24.23
C GLN A 166 17.76 10.70 23.00
N ALA A 167 17.24 10.01 21.98
CA ALA A 167 16.75 10.63 20.76
C ALA A 167 15.54 11.54 21.01
N GLY A 168 15.60 12.73 20.40
CA GLY A 168 14.63 13.80 20.59
C GLY A 168 14.81 14.57 21.90
N THR A 169 14.39 15.82 21.89
CA THR A 169 14.07 16.60 23.09
C THR A 169 12.85 15.99 23.81
N PRO A 170 12.60 16.37 25.09
CA PRO A 170 11.35 16.01 25.76
C PRO A 170 10.08 16.46 25.02
N GLN A 171 10.16 17.52 24.20
CA GLN A 171 9.05 17.99 23.38
C GLN A 171 8.82 17.08 22.17
N GLU A 172 9.87 16.71 21.43
CA GLU A 172 9.76 15.78 20.29
C GLU A 172 9.24 14.40 20.70
N ARG A 173 9.66 13.88 21.86
CA ARG A 173 9.09 12.63 22.39
C ARG A 173 7.62 12.77 22.80
N ALA A 174 7.17 13.96 23.20
CA ALA A 174 5.76 14.21 23.48
C ALA A 174 4.93 14.37 22.19
N GLU A 175 5.49 14.98 21.13
CA GLU A 175 4.89 15.05 19.79
C GLU A 175 4.64 13.63 19.21
N VAL A 176 5.56 12.68 19.45
CA VAL A 176 5.43 11.26 19.04
C VAL A 176 4.39 10.50 19.88
N GLU A 177 4.43 10.59 21.22
CA GLU A 177 3.46 9.88 22.07
C GLU A 177 2.05 10.45 21.96
N GLU A 178 1.93 11.73 21.59
CA GLU A 178 0.67 12.32 21.18
C GLU A 178 0.07 11.61 19.95
N ALA A 179 0.84 11.44 18.86
CA ALA A 179 0.37 10.77 17.65
C ALA A 179 -0.22 9.38 17.98
N ARG A 180 0.46 8.65 18.88
CA ARG A 180 0.09 7.34 19.42
C ARG A 180 -1.18 7.33 20.26
N GLN A 181 -1.23 8.14 21.32
CA GLN A 181 -2.38 8.16 22.21
C GLN A 181 -3.64 8.57 21.43
N ASN A 182 -3.48 9.47 20.48
CA ASN A 182 -4.56 9.83 19.60
C ASN A 182 -4.94 8.70 18.62
N PHE A 183 -3.96 7.95 18.05
CA PHE A 183 -4.31 6.72 17.35
C PHE A 183 -4.96 5.64 18.24
N TYR A 184 -4.93 5.74 19.57
CA TYR A 184 -5.86 4.91 20.33
C TYR A 184 -7.31 5.40 20.29
N ASN A 185 -7.49 6.72 20.30
CA ASN A 185 -8.73 7.39 20.70
C ASN A 185 -9.65 7.80 19.55
N ASN A 186 -9.15 7.98 18.32
CA ASN A 186 -9.95 7.85 17.02
C ASN A 186 -10.20 5.35 15.34
N ARG A 187 -9.68 4.09 15.61
CA ARG A 187 -9.36 2.94 14.75
C ARG A 187 -10.57 2.32 14.07
N PHE A 188 -11.73 2.40 14.71
CA PHE A 188 -12.98 1.88 14.17
C PHE A 188 -13.69 2.82 13.19
N HIS A 189 -13.13 4.00 12.88
CA HIS A 189 -13.84 5.05 12.14
C HIS A 189 -13.08 5.62 10.93
N VAL A 190 -11.75 5.46 10.85
CA VAL A 190 -10.88 6.14 9.87
C VAL A 190 -9.71 5.21 9.44
N LYS A 191 -8.58 5.68 8.88
CA LYS A 191 -7.56 4.79 8.27
C LYS A 191 -6.05 5.09 8.53
N PRO A 192 -5.20 4.05 8.33
CA PRO A 192 -3.76 4.09 8.08
C PRO A 192 -3.21 5.19 7.18
N SER A 193 -1.94 5.53 7.39
CA SER A 193 -1.05 6.15 6.39
C SER A 193 0.41 5.96 6.72
N SER A 194 1.20 5.60 5.73
CA SER A 194 2.53 5.00 5.83
C SER A 194 3.69 5.91 6.27
N ASP A 195 3.43 7.10 6.82
CA ASP A 195 4.38 8.19 6.63
C ASP A 195 4.40 9.39 7.63
N LEU A 196 3.78 9.39 8.82
CA LEU A 196 3.81 10.60 9.68
C LEU A 196 5.23 10.97 10.14
N LEU A 197 5.78 10.16 11.02
CA LEU A 197 6.93 10.47 11.85
C LEU A 197 8.18 10.52 10.97
N TRP A 198 8.23 9.69 9.91
CA TRP A 198 9.18 9.80 8.80
C TRP A 198 9.09 11.17 8.10
N ARG A 199 7.90 11.66 7.72
CA ARG A 199 7.76 13.02 7.14
C ARG A 199 8.13 14.12 8.14
N MET A 200 7.77 13.97 9.43
CA MET A 200 8.18 14.91 10.49
C MET A 200 9.70 14.99 10.58
N GLN A 201 10.40 13.85 10.56
CA GLN A 201 11.86 13.76 10.56
C GLN A 201 12.46 14.40 9.31
N PHE A 202 12.14 13.86 8.14
CA PHE A 202 12.83 14.17 6.88
C PHE A 202 12.66 15.63 6.45
N LEU A 203 11.49 16.24 6.69
CA LEU A 203 11.27 17.65 6.41
C LEU A 203 12.02 18.57 7.39
N LYS A 204 12.16 18.14 8.65
CA LYS A 204 12.87 18.88 9.71
C LYS A 204 14.38 18.85 9.52
N GLU A 205 14.96 17.68 9.27
CA GLU A 205 16.40 17.51 8.96
C GLU A 205 16.84 18.40 7.78
N LYS A 206 16.04 18.41 6.71
CA LYS A 206 16.30 19.19 5.50
C LYS A 206 15.89 20.67 5.61
N ASN A 207 15.36 21.08 6.78
CA ASN A 207 14.86 22.43 7.05
C ASN A 207 13.85 22.92 6.00
N PHE A 208 13.07 22.00 5.43
CA PHE A 208 12.26 22.27 4.24
C PHE A 208 11.12 23.25 4.54
N LYS A 209 10.98 24.25 3.66
CA LYS A 209 9.86 25.21 3.68
C LYS A 209 9.33 25.35 2.26
N GLN A 210 8.02 25.18 2.10
CA GLN A 210 7.39 25.21 0.80
C GLN A 210 7.19 26.65 0.31
N THR A 211 8.10 27.11 -0.54
CA THR A 211 8.16 28.49 -1.07
C THR A 211 7.34 28.69 -2.33
N ILE A 212 6.96 27.63 -3.05
CA ILE A 212 6.04 27.73 -4.19
C ILE A 212 4.63 27.95 -3.64
N PRO A 213 3.89 28.92 -4.19
CA PRO A 213 2.48 29.08 -3.83
C PRO A 213 1.71 27.79 -4.10
N LEU A 214 0.93 27.33 -3.11
CA LEU A 214 -0.18 26.40 -3.40
C LEU A 214 -1.23 27.20 -4.19
N ALA A 215 -2.25 26.56 -4.78
CA ALA A 215 -3.03 27.17 -5.86
C ALA A 215 -3.81 28.45 -5.48
N LYS A 216 -5.15 28.52 -5.21
CA LYS A 216 -6.40 27.69 -5.35
C LYS A 216 -7.46 28.41 -6.31
N VAL A 217 -8.26 27.82 -7.23
CA VAL A 217 -8.86 28.50 -8.45
C VAL A 217 -10.23 29.23 -8.19
N GLU A 218 -11.33 29.31 -8.96
CA GLU A 218 -12.59 30.02 -8.54
C GLU A 218 -13.98 29.51 -9.09
N ASP A 219 -14.71 28.54 -8.48
CA ASP A 219 -16.22 28.57 -8.43
C ASP A 219 -17.06 28.48 -9.73
N GLY A 220 -16.48 27.97 -10.81
CA GLY A 220 -16.95 28.03 -12.19
C GLY A 220 -15.85 28.51 -13.15
N GLU A 221 -14.77 29.10 -12.61
CA GLU A 221 -13.55 29.47 -13.34
C GLU A 221 -12.88 28.26 -13.98
N GLU A 222 -12.72 28.33 -15.30
CA GLU A 222 -12.11 27.30 -16.12
C GLU A 222 -10.73 26.85 -15.58
N ILE A 223 -10.47 25.54 -15.59
CA ILE A 223 -9.16 24.99 -15.25
C ILE A 223 -8.12 25.48 -16.26
N THR A 224 -7.43 26.57 -15.93
CA THR A 224 -6.31 27.06 -16.74
C THR A 224 -5.08 26.18 -16.53
N ASN A 225 -4.25 26.05 -17.56
CA ASN A 225 -3.05 25.21 -17.51
C ASN A 225 -2.03 25.73 -16.50
N GLU A 226 -1.95 27.06 -16.30
CA GLU A 226 -1.09 27.71 -15.31
C GLU A 226 -1.42 27.23 -13.90
N LYS A 227 -2.72 27.04 -13.63
CA LYS A 227 -3.26 26.66 -12.33
C LYS A 227 -3.01 25.18 -12.01
N ALA A 228 -3.18 24.30 -13.00
CA ALA A 228 -2.71 22.91 -12.92
C ALA A 228 -1.18 22.81 -12.74
N THR A 229 -0.42 23.62 -13.49
CA THR A 229 1.04 23.65 -13.44
C THR A 229 1.57 24.11 -12.08
N ALA A 230 0.97 25.13 -11.45
CA ALA A 230 1.37 25.61 -10.13
C ALA A 230 1.18 24.55 -9.04
N ALA A 231 0.04 23.84 -9.07
CA ALA A 231 -0.25 22.72 -8.17
C ALA A 231 0.79 21.60 -8.30
N LEU A 232 1.03 21.15 -9.54
CA LEU A 232 2.00 20.12 -9.87
C LEU A 232 3.40 20.51 -9.41
N ARG A 233 3.84 21.74 -9.73
CA ARG A 233 5.16 22.26 -9.35
C ARG A 233 5.37 22.24 -7.83
N ARG A 234 4.34 22.61 -7.06
CA ARG A 234 4.42 22.55 -5.60
C ARG A 234 4.49 21.12 -5.07
N ALA A 235 3.69 20.20 -5.62
CA ALA A 235 3.71 18.79 -5.24
C ALA A 235 5.10 18.17 -5.50
N VAL A 236 5.66 18.43 -6.69
CA VAL A 236 7.01 18.01 -7.10
C VAL A 236 8.09 18.45 -6.11
N HIS A 237 8.11 19.72 -5.69
CA HIS A 237 9.09 20.21 -4.70
C HIS A 237 8.88 19.64 -3.29
N PHE A 238 7.64 19.45 -2.86
CA PHE A 238 7.35 18.81 -1.56
C PHE A 238 7.82 17.35 -1.55
N PHE A 239 7.46 16.57 -2.57
CA PHE A 239 7.82 15.17 -2.69
C PHE A 239 9.34 14.99 -2.88
N SER A 240 10.01 15.91 -3.59
CA SER A 240 11.48 15.95 -3.69
C SER A 240 12.18 16.12 -2.34
N ALA A 241 11.56 16.82 -1.37
CA ALA A 241 12.09 16.96 -0.02
C ALA A 241 11.92 15.70 0.85
N LEU A 242 11.08 14.75 0.42
CA LEU A 242 10.90 13.46 1.09
C LEU A 242 11.90 12.40 0.63
N GLN A 243 12.68 12.65 -0.42
CA GLN A 243 13.75 11.75 -0.84
C GLN A 243 14.80 11.55 0.27
N ALA A 244 15.22 10.31 0.51
CA ALA A 244 16.27 9.94 1.45
C ALA A 244 17.65 10.51 1.07
N SER A 245 18.62 10.35 1.96
CA SER A 245 19.98 10.88 1.80
C SER A 245 20.72 10.25 0.62
N ASP A 246 20.49 8.96 0.38
CA ASP A 246 21.04 8.10 -0.69
C ASP A 246 20.33 8.25 -2.05
N GLY A 247 19.04 8.59 -2.06
CA GLY A 247 18.24 8.90 -3.25
C GLY A 247 16.91 8.16 -3.40
N HIS A 248 16.57 7.23 -2.50
CA HIS A 248 15.29 6.52 -2.56
C HIS A 248 14.15 7.29 -1.85
N TRP A 249 12.92 6.76 -1.90
CA TRP A 249 11.82 7.19 -1.06
C TRP A 249 11.39 6.03 -0.13
N PRO A 250 11.59 6.14 1.21
CA PRO A 250 11.05 5.18 2.17
C PRO A 250 9.52 5.15 2.15
N ALA A 251 8.93 3.97 2.30
CA ALA A 251 7.49 3.73 2.37
C ALA A 251 7.16 2.47 3.18
N GLU A 252 5.90 2.32 3.58
CA GLU A 252 5.36 1.07 4.14
C GLU A 252 5.08 0.05 3.05
N ASN A 253 5.55 -1.17 3.28
CA ASN A 253 4.99 -2.35 2.66
C ASN A 253 4.62 -3.39 3.74
N ALA A 254 3.52 -3.12 4.43
CA ALA A 254 2.97 -3.93 5.52
C ALA A 254 1.43 -3.88 5.52
N GLY A 255 0.79 -4.58 6.45
CA GLY A 255 -0.68 -4.65 6.55
C GLY A 255 -1.25 -6.03 6.87
N PRO A 256 -0.63 -7.15 6.44
CA PRO A 256 -1.01 -8.48 6.88
C PRO A 256 -0.70 -8.73 8.36
N LEU A 257 -1.72 -9.12 9.12
CA LEU A 257 -1.65 -9.25 10.59
C LEU A 257 -0.98 -10.56 11.05
N PHE A 258 -0.70 -11.49 10.12
CA PHE A 258 0.03 -12.73 10.39
C PHE A 258 1.56 -12.62 10.22
N PHE A 259 2.12 -11.45 9.88
CA PHE A 259 3.58 -11.28 9.74
C PHE A 259 4.33 -11.16 11.08
N LEU A 260 3.84 -10.31 11.98
CA LEU A 260 4.52 -10.00 13.25
C LEU A 260 4.43 -11.12 14.30
N PRO A 261 3.29 -11.81 14.51
CA PRO A 261 3.18 -12.85 15.53
C PRO A 261 4.16 -14.03 15.36
N PRO A 262 4.39 -14.62 14.16
CA PRO A 262 5.37 -15.70 13.99
C PRO A 262 6.79 -15.29 14.35
N LEU A 263 7.21 -14.06 14.05
CA LEU A 263 8.53 -13.56 14.44
C LEU A 263 8.69 -13.51 15.95
N VAL A 264 7.69 -13.00 16.68
CA VAL A 264 7.68 -12.99 18.16
C VAL A 264 7.71 -14.41 18.72
N MET A 265 6.92 -15.34 18.17
CA MET A 265 6.92 -16.76 18.56
C MET A 265 8.28 -17.41 18.32
N CYS A 266 8.90 -17.18 17.16
CA CYS A 266 10.23 -17.70 16.82
C CYS A 266 11.30 -17.15 17.76
N LEU A 267 11.33 -15.83 17.96
CA LEU A 267 12.28 -15.16 18.87
C LEU A 267 12.14 -15.65 20.31
N TYR A 268 10.93 -16.01 20.75
CA TYR A 268 10.71 -16.66 22.04
C TYR A 268 11.26 -18.09 22.07
N ILE A 269 10.94 -18.93 21.07
CA ILE A 269 11.41 -20.33 20.96
C ILE A 269 12.95 -20.42 21.00
N ILE A 270 13.63 -19.54 20.27
CA ILE A 270 15.10 -19.52 20.18
C ILE A 270 15.77 -18.74 21.32
N GLY A 271 15.00 -18.20 22.28
CA GLY A 271 15.51 -17.51 23.46
C GLY A 271 16.07 -16.09 23.25
N HIS A 272 15.84 -15.48 22.07
CA HIS A 272 16.42 -14.18 21.68
C HIS A 272 15.44 -12.99 21.81
N LEU A 273 14.18 -13.22 22.18
CA LEU A 273 13.11 -12.19 22.24
C LEU A 273 13.53 -10.89 22.92
N ASN A 274 14.07 -10.95 24.14
CA ASN A 274 14.44 -9.76 24.91
C ASN A 274 15.72 -9.06 24.40
N THR A 275 16.48 -9.72 23.52
CA THR A 275 17.71 -9.17 22.90
C THR A 275 17.40 -8.47 21.59
N VAL A 276 16.50 -9.04 20.78
CA VAL A 276 16.07 -8.46 19.49
C VAL A 276 14.96 -7.42 19.68
N PHE A 277 14.04 -7.66 20.62
CA PHE A 277 13.02 -6.70 21.03
C PHE A 277 13.21 -6.34 22.51
N PRO A 278 13.97 -5.27 22.81
CA PRO A 278 13.97 -4.64 24.14
C PRO A 278 12.57 -4.18 24.57
N THR A 279 12.40 -3.83 25.85
CA THR A 279 11.09 -3.48 26.46
C THR A 279 10.27 -2.47 25.65
N GLU A 280 10.90 -1.45 25.05
CA GLU A 280 10.19 -0.45 24.25
C GLU A 280 9.74 -0.98 22.88
N TYR A 281 10.48 -1.92 22.27
CA TYR A 281 9.99 -2.65 21.10
C TYR A 281 8.78 -3.51 21.46
N GLN A 282 8.83 -4.23 22.59
CA GLN A 282 7.71 -5.07 23.04
C GLN A 282 6.44 -4.24 23.32
N LYS A 283 6.58 -3.07 23.95
CA LYS A 283 5.47 -2.12 24.14
C LYS A 283 4.85 -1.69 22.80
N GLU A 284 5.66 -1.35 21.82
CA GLU A 284 5.17 -0.91 20.51
C GLU A 284 4.59 -2.08 19.69
N ILE A 285 5.09 -3.31 19.84
CA ILE A 285 4.43 -4.51 19.27
C ILE A 285 3.06 -4.73 19.91
N LEU A 286 2.95 -4.62 21.24
CA LEU A 286 1.68 -4.71 21.94
C LEU A 286 0.71 -3.60 21.54
N ARG A 287 1.22 -2.37 21.33
CA ARG A 287 0.47 -1.23 20.79
C ARG A 287 -0.17 -1.59 19.45
N TYR A 288 0.59 -2.15 18.51
CA TYR A 288 0.08 -2.61 17.21
C TYR A 288 -1.07 -3.61 17.35
N LEU A 289 -0.89 -4.64 18.19
CA LEU A 289 -1.93 -5.65 18.40
C LEU A 289 -3.20 -5.04 19.01
N TYR A 290 -3.10 -4.22 20.07
CA TYR A 290 -4.27 -3.57 20.69
C TYR A 290 -5.01 -2.62 19.74
N TYR A 291 -4.26 -1.93 18.88
CA TYR A 291 -4.78 -0.86 18.05
C TYR A 291 -5.47 -1.41 16.78
N HIS A 292 -5.10 -2.62 16.33
CA HIS A 292 -5.74 -3.36 15.23
C HIS A 292 -6.70 -4.48 15.67
N GLN A 293 -7.01 -4.58 16.97
CA GLN A 293 -8.09 -5.47 17.43
C GLN A 293 -9.44 -4.87 17.01
N ASN A 294 -10.23 -5.62 16.23
CA ASN A 294 -11.57 -5.25 15.78
C ASN A 294 -12.56 -5.11 16.96
N GLU A 295 -13.69 -4.41 16.75
CA GLU A 295 -14.71 -4.19 17.79
C GLU A 295 -15.30 -5.49 18.37
N ASP A 296 -15.30 -6.58 17.59
CA ASP A 296 -15.76 -7.91 18.00
C ASP A 296 -14.76 -8.65 18.91
N GLY A 297 -13.52 -8.17 19.00
CA GLY A 297 -12.42 -8.76 19.77
C GLY A 297 -11.42 -9.58 18.95
N GLY A 298 -11.61 -9.74 17.64
CA GLY A 298 -10.70 -10.48 16.76
C GLY A 298 -9.71 -9.60 15.98
N TRP A 299 -8.96 -10.25 15.09
CA TRP A 299 -8.06 -9.65 14.08
C TRP A 299 -8.31 -10.33 12.74
N GLY A 300 -8.35 -9.56 11.65
CA GLY A 300 -8.47 -10.10 10.30
C GLY A 300 -7.14 -10.58 9.70
N LEU A 301 -7.16 -11.06 8.45
CA LEU A 301 -5.95 -11.39 7.68
C LEU A 301 -5.04 -10.17 7.49
N HIS A 302 -5.65 -8.99 7.30
CA HIS A 302 -5.00 -7.68 7.18
C HIS A 302 -5.81 -6.59 7.89
N ILE A 303 -5.20 -5.42 8.10
CA ILE A 303 -5.74 -4.27 8.86
C ILE A 303 -7.07 -3.65 8.36
N GLU A 304 -7.64 -4.12 7.26
CA GLU A 304 -8.98 -3.71 6.76
C GLU A 304 -10.02 -4.84 6.75
N SER A 305 -9.62 -6.06 7.13
CA SER A 305 -10.47 -7.25 7.07
C SER A 305 -11.22 -7.51 8.37
N HIS A 306 -12.38 -8.14 8.22
CA HIS A 306 -13.13 -8.72 9.32
C HIS A 306 -12.31 -9.80 10.02
N SER A 307 -12.64 -10.08 11.29
CA SER A 307 -11.88 -11.00 12.13
C SER A 307 -11.89 -12.44 11.62
N VAL A 308 -10.73 -13.10 11.72
CA VAL A 308 -10.50 -14.51 11.31
C VAL A 308 -9.84 -15.29 12.44
N MET A 309 -9.98 -16.61 12.46
CA MET A 309 -9.47 -17.49 13.51
C MET A 309 -7.94 -17.49 13.58
N PHE A 310 -7.28 -17.61 12.43
CA PHE A 310 -5.82 -17.67 12.28
C PHE A 310 -5.14 -16.46 12.93
N CYS A 311 -5.46 -15.25 12.48
CA CYS A 311 -4.88 -14.02 13.00
C CYS A 311 -5.33 -13.69 14.44
N THR A 312 -6.56 -14.03 14.83
CA THR A 312 -7.02 -13.80 16.22
C THR A 312 -6.27 -14.71 17.20
N ALA A 313 -6.08 -15.99 16.87
CA ALA A 313 -5.29 -16.91 17.67
C ALA A 313 -3.80 -16.51 17.73
N PHE A 314 -3.23 -16.10 16.59
CA PHE A 314 -1.84 -15.66 16.52
C PHE A 314 -1.59 -14.38 17.31
N SER A 315 -2.48 -13.39 17.21
CA SER A 315 -2.39 -12.15 17.99
C SER A 315 -2.56 -12.39 19.48
N TYR A 316 -3.48 -13.27 19.90
CA TYR A 316 -3.60 -13.70 21.30
C TYR A 316 -2.30 -14.32 21.82
N ILE A 317 -1.77 -15.33 21.12
CA ILE A 317 -0.51 -16.01 21.51
C ILE A 317 0.65 -15.01 21.59
N CYS A 318 0.73 -14.06 20.64
CA CYS A 318 1.75 -13.02 20.63
C CYS A 318 1.69 -12.13 21.89
N MET A 319 0.52 -11.60 22.25
CA MET A 319 0.35 -10.80 23.48
C MET A 319 0.75 -11.61 24.73
N ARG A 320 0.35 -12.88 24.82
CA ARG A 320 0.67 -13.75 25.97
C ARG A 320 2.17 -14.08 26.07
N ILE A 321 2.89 -14.16 24.94
CA ILE A 321 4.36 -14.31 24.90
C ILE A 321 5.07 -13.02 25.34
N LEU A 322 4.54 -11.85 24.98
CA LEU A 322 5.06 -10.53 25.35
C LEU A 322 4.71 -10.13 26.80
N GLY A 323 4.17 -11.05 27.59
CA GLY A 323 3.98 -10.91 29.04
C GLY A 323 2.57 -10.52 29.48
N GLU A 324 1.62 -10.30 28.57
CA GLU A 324 0.25 -9.99 28.95
C GLU A 324 -0.47 -11.19 29.60
N GLY A 325 -1.31 -10.87 30.58
CA GLY A 325 -2.14 -11.85 31.28
C GLY A 325 -3.25 -12.44 30.41
N PRO A 326 -3.93 -13.51 30.85
CA PRO A 326 -5.08 -14.07 30.15
C PRO A 326 -6.22 -13.04 30.02
N ASP A 327 -6.43 -12.23 31.05
CA ASP A 327 -7.36 -11.09 31.04
C ASP A 327 -6.62 -9.75 30.85
N GLY A 328 -5.39 -9.81 30.34
CA GLY A 328 -4.52 -8.66 30.10
C GLY A 328 -4.74 -7.99 28.74
N GLY A 329 -3.82 -7.11 28.40
CA GLY A 329 -3.87 -6.23 27.25
C GLY A 329 -4.80 -5.02 27.47
N GLN A 330 -4.60 -3.98 26.67
CA GLN A 330 -5.39 -2.75 26.75
C GLN A 330 -6.88 -3.06 26.47
N GLU A 331 -7.81 -2.48 27.24
CA GLU A 331 -9.24 -2.83 27.22
C GLU A 331 -9.56 -4.34 27.46
N ASN A 332 -8.65 -5.10 28.09
CA ASN A 332 -8.71 -6.57 28.23
C ASN A 332 -8.65 -7.30 26.87
N ALA A 333 -7.78 -6.83 25.96
CA ALA A 333 -7.64 -7.38 24.60
C ALA A 333 -7.51 -8.91 24.57
N CYS A 334 -6.79 -9.51 25.51
CA CYS A 334 -6.64 -10.97 25.60
C CYS A 334 -7.97 -11.68 25.92
N ALA A 335 -8.79 -11.12 26.82
CA ALA A 335 -10.10 -11.68 27.15
C ALA A 335 -11.10 -11.55 25.97
N ARG A 336 -11.06 -10.43 25.23
CA ARG A 336 -11.86 -10.23 24.01
C ARG A 336 -11.47 -11.23 22.91
N ALA A 337 -10.17 -11.41 22.68
CA ALA A 337 -9.62 -12.38 21.73
C ALA A 337 -10.07 -13.81 22.05
N ARG A 338 -9.89 -14.24 23.31
CA ARG A 338 -10.31 -15.55 23.80
C ARG A 338 -11.80 -15.77 23.63
N LYS A 339 -12.63 -14.75 23.88
CA LYS A 339 -14.08 -14.80 23.63
C LYS A 339 -14.40 -14.95 22.14
N TRP A 340 -13.77 -14.19 21.26
CA TRP A 340 -14.00 -14.27 19.82
C TRP A 340 -13.69 -15.68 19.27
N ILE A 341 -12.54 -16.25 19.68
CA ILE A 341 -12.10 -17.63 19.36
C ILE A 341 -13.13 -18.66 19.85
N LEU A 342 -13.64 -18.49 21.08
CA LEU A 342 -14.65 -19.35 21.68
C LEU A 342 -16.00 -19.33 20.95
N ASP A 343 -16.41 -18.17 20.42
CA ASP A 343 -17.72 -17.99 19.79
C ASP A 343 -17.76 -18.49 18.33
N HIS A 344 -16.66 -18.39 17.59
CA HIS A 344 -16.62 -18.66 16.12
C HIS A 344 -16.08 -20.03 15.73
N GLY A 345 -15.44 -20.78 16.64
CA GLY A 345 -15.01 -22.15 16.35
C GLY A 345 -16.18 -23.14 16.19
N PRO A 346 -15.98 -24.31 15.56
CA PRO A 346 -17.01 -25.35 15.44
C PRO A 346 -17.36 -25.98 16.79
N ILE A 347 -18.60 -25.79 17.27
CA ILE A 347 -19.07 -26.27 18.58
C ILE A 347 -18.87 -27.80 18.72
N THR A 348 -17.90 -28.13 19.57
CA THR A 348 -17.38 -29.47 19.82
C THR A 348 -17.02 -29.59 21.30
N PRO A 349 -16.73 -30.79 21.85
CA PRO A 349 -16.22 -30.92 23.21
C PRO A 349 -14.97 -30.05 23.46
N LEU A 350 -14.17 -29.90 22.41
CA LEU A 350 -13.05 -28.96 22.23
C LEU A 350 -13.37 -27.53 22.74
N ILE A 351 -14.49 -26.96 22.32
CA ILE A 351 -14.86 -25.55 22.60
C ILE A 351 -15.43 -25.36 24.00
N LEU A 352 -16.08 -26.39 24.54
CA LEU A 352 -16.48 -26.38 25.96
C LEU A 352 -15.24 -26.40 26.89
N GLN A 353 -14.09 -26.86 26.40
CA GLN A 353 -12.81 -26.95 27.12
C GLN A 353 -11.84 -25.79 26.85
N LEU A 354 -11.99 -25.03 25.76
CA LEU A 354 -11.25 -23.77 25.51
C LEU A 354 -11.39 -22.72 26.63
N ARG A 355 -12.32 -22.92 27.58
CA ARG A 355 -12.47 -22.13 28.81
C ARG A 355 -11.30 -22.24 29.79
N GLU A 356 -10.38 -23.19 29.60
CA GLU A 356 -9.12 -23.32 30.36
C GLU A 356 -7.86 -23.00 29.50
N GLU A 357 -8.08 -22.31 28.37
CA GLU A 357 -7.10 -21.66 27.47
C GLU A 357 -6.24 -22.56 26.54
N LEU A 358 -6.37 -22.27 25.23
CA LEU A 358 -5.57 -22.74 24.08
C LEU A 358 -5.49 -24.24 23.78
N TYR A 359 -5.59 -25.15 24.75
CA TYR A 359 -5.63 -26.60 24.48
C TYR A 359 -6.85 -27.28 25.09
N THR A 360 -7.27 -28.37 24.45
CA THR A 360 -8.68 -28.80 24.40
C THR A 360 -8.86 -30.27 24.75
N GLN A 361 -7.97 -30.72 25.63
CA GLN A 361 -7.76 -31.99 26.32
C GLN A 361 -6.27 -31.95 26.76
N PRO A 362 -5.79 -32.84 27.64
CA PRO A 362 -4.34 -32.99 27.86
C PRO A 362 -3.63 -33.17 26.50
N TYR A 363 -2.49 -32.49 26.29
CA TYR A 363 -1.80 -32.45 24.99
C TYR A 363 -1.52 -33.86 24.40
N ASN A 364 -1.28 -34.83 25.29
CA ASN A 364 -1.07 -36.25 25.02
C ASN A 364 -2.32 -37.04 24.59
N GLU A 365 -3.52 -36.47 24.67
CA GLU A 365 -4.80 -37.08 24.27
C GLU A 365 -5.30 -36.57 22.91
N VAL A 366 -4.76 -35.45 22.41
CA VAL A 366 -5.20 -34.80 21.16
C VAL A 366 -5.11 -35.75 19.97
N ASN A 367 -6.26 -35.98 19.31
CA ASN A 367 -6.32 -36.75 18.08
C ASN A 367 -5.85 -35.90 16.87
N TRP A 368 -4.54 -35.65 16.80
CA TRP A 368 -3.89 -34.87 15.75
C TRP A 368 -4.22 -35.35 14.32
N LYS A 369 -4.58 -36.63 14.15
CA LYS A 369 -5.02 -37.15 12.85
C LYS A 369 -6.33 -36.49 12.37
N LYS A 370 -7.26 -36.15 13.27
CA LYS A 370 -8.57 -35.56 12.89
C LYS A 370 -8.56 -34.06 12.62
N VAL A 371 -7.62 -33.31 13.21
CA VAL A 371 -7.65 -31.83 13.14
C VAL A 371 -7.02 -31.25 11.86
N ARG A 372 -6.24 -32.04 11.10
CA ARG A 372 -5.56 -31.62 9.86
C ARG A 372 -6.51 -31.17 8.72
N HIS A 373 -7.80 -31.45 8.84
CA HIS A 373 -8.83 -31.10 7.85
C HIS A 373 -9.85 -30.09 8.42
N LEU A 374 -9.47 -29.33 9.47
CA LEU A 374 -10.33 -28.36 10.16
C LEU A 374 -9.80 -26.94 10.00
N CYS A 375 -10.31 -26.22 9.00
CA CYS A 375 -10.19 -24.76 8.91
C CYS A 375 -11.47 -24.09 9.44
N ALA A 376 -11.36 -22.85 9.95
CA ALA A 376 -12.53 -22.07 10.31
C ALA A 376 -13.24 -21.56 9.04
N LYS A 377 -14.55 -21.30 9.12
CA LYS A 377 -15.35 -20.94 7.93
C LYS A 377 -15.01 -19.54 7.43
N GLU A 378 -14.63 -18.67 8.36
CA GLU A 378 -14.23 -17.28 8.19
C GLU A 378 -12.84 -17.16 7.51
N ASP A 379 -12.03 -18.21 7.64
CA ASP A 379 -10.66 -18.30 7.13
C ASP A 379 -10.59 -19.02 5.76
N LEU A 380 -11.65 -19.77 5.40
CA LEU A 380 -11.68 -20.68 4.26
C LEU A 380 -12.03 -19.98 2.93
N TYR A 381 -11.02 -19.39 2.29
CA TYR A 381 -11.10 -18.79 0.95
C TYR A 381 -10.91 -19.84 -0.18
N TYR A 382 -9.98 -20.79 -0.01
CA TYR A 382 -9.63 -21.81 -0.99
C TYR A 382 -9.85 -23.22 -0.43
N PRO A 383 -11.03 -23.85 -0.66
CA PRO A 383 -11.34 -25.16 -0.10
C PRO A 383 -10.64 -26.31 -0.84
N HIS A 384 -10.07 -27.25 -0.09
CA HIS A 384 -9.39 -28.42 -0.66
C HIS A 384 -10.32 -29.29 -1.52
N PRO A 385 -9.88 -29.72 -2.72
CA PRO A 385 -10.57 -30.75 -3.48
C PRO A 385 -10.25 -32.13 -2.89
N LEU A 386 -11.21 -33.06 -2.94
CA LEU A 386 -11.09 -34.43 -2.38
C LEU A 386 -9.79 -35.19 -2.78
N ILE A 387 -9.21 -34.90 -3.95
CA ILE A 387 -7.96 -35.51 -4.40
C ILE A 387 -6.73 -35.02 -3.60
N GLN A 388 -6.75 -33.78 -3.11
CA GLN A 388 -5.75 -33.22 -2.22
C GLN A 388 -5.83 -33.89 -0.85
N ASP A 389 -7.02 -33.98 -0.25
CA ASP A 389 -7.24 -34.67 1.02
C ASP A 389 -6.73 -36.11 0.98
N LEU A 390 -7.08 -36.86 -0.08
CA LEU A 390 -6.66 -38.25 -0.28
C LEU A 390 -5.14 -38.40 -0.44
N LEU A 391 -4.48 -37.45 -1.12
CA LEU A 391 -3.02 -37.41 -1.25
C LEU A 391 -2.36 -37.14 0.11
N TRP A 392 -2.84 -36.14 0.84
CA TRP A 392 -2.30 -35.72 2.14
C TRP A 392 -2.51 -36.77 3.23
N ASP A 393 -3.69 -37.39 3.28
CA ASP A 393 -3.94 -38.53 4.15
C ASP A 393 -3.07 -39.74 3.78
N SER A 394 -2.81 -39.97 2.50
CA SER A 394 -1.88 -41.04 2.10
C SER A 394 -0.45 -40.77 2.59
N LEU A 395 0.03 -39.53 2.47
CA LEU A 395 1.33 -39.11 2.99
C LEU A 395 1.41 -39.24 4.52
N TYR A 396 0.42 -38.72 5.25
CA TYR A 396 0.42 -38.75 6.72
C TYR A 396 0.20 -40.14 7.32
N ILE A 397 -0.66 -40.98 6.72
CA ILE A 397 -1.04 -42.29 7.27
C ILE A 397 0.00 -43.36 6.94
N PHE A 398 0.61 -43.31 5.75
CA PHE A 398 1.50 -44.38 5.27
C PHE A 398 2.96 -43.93 5.13
N THR A 399 3.22 -42.75 4.58
CA THR A 399 4.59 -42.29 4.30
C THR A 399 5.29 -41.77 5.56
N GLU A 400 4.61 -41.00 6.42
CA GLU A 400 5.20 -40.46 7.66
C GLU A 400 5.64 -41.57 8.65
N PRO A 401 4.84 -42.63 8.92
CA PRO A 401 5.27 -43.76 9.77
C PRO A 401 6.30 -44.70 9.10
N LEU A 402 6.61 -44.48 7.81
CA LEU A 402 7.68 -45.20 7.10
C LEU A 402 8.99 -44.40 7.18
N LEU A 403 8.96 -43.10 6.90
CA LEU A 403 10.11 -42.19 6.94
C LEU A 403 10.65 -41.91 8.35
N THR A 404 9.90 -42.26 9.40
CA THR A 404 10.35 -42.24 10.80
C THR A 404 11.04 -43.53 11.25
N ARG A 405 11.09 -44.57 10.41
CA ARG A 405 11.69 -45.88 10.74
C ARG A 405 13.00 -46.13 10.01
N TRP A 406 13.90 -46.90 10.62
CA TRP A 406 15.08 -47.41 9.93
C TRP A 406 14.66 -48.41 8.82
N PRO A 407 15.27 -48.39 7.62
CA PRO A 407 16.40 -47.54 7.20
C PRO A 407 15.98 -46.19 6.59
N PHE A 408 14.70 -45.99 6.26
CA PHE A 408 14.22 -44.81 5.51
C PHE A 408 14.46 -43.48 6.22
N ASN A 409 14.40 -43.46 7.55
CA ASN A 409 14.78 -42.30 8.34
C ASN A 409 16.21 -41.82 8.04
N LYS A 410 17.15 -42.75 7.95
CA LYS A 410 18.56 -42.48 7.66
C LYS A 410 18.87 -42.28 6.18
N LEU A 411 18.24 -43.06 5.30
CA LEU A 411 18.55 -43.04 3.86
C LEU A 411 17.74 -42.00 3.07
N VAL A 412 16.60 -41.55 3.61
CA VAL A 412 15.67 -40.64 2.93
C VAL A 412 15.43 -39.37 3.77
N ARG A 413 15.07 -39.46 5.06
CA ARG A 413 14.76 -38.25 5.86
C ARG A 413 15.99 -37.42 6.20
N GLU A 414 17.06 -38.01 6.75
CA GLU A 414 18.34 -37.31 6.99
C GLU A 414 18.82 -36.62 5.70
N LYS A 415 18.74 -37.32 4.55
CA LYS A 415 19.15 -36.79 3.25
C LYS A 415 18.23 -35.68 2.72
N ALA A 416 16.92 -35.79 2.92
CA ALA A 416 15.97 -34.75 2.52
C ALA A 416 16.22 -33.46 3.33
N LEU A 417 16.41 -33.58 4.66
CA LEU A 417 16.75 -32.45 5.53
C LEU A 417 18.08 -31.79 5.12
N GLN A 418 19.11 -32.57 4.78
CA GLN A 418 20.38 -32.05 4.24
C GLN A 418 20.20 -31.28 2.91
N VAL A 419 19.30 -31.72 2.04
CA VAL A 419 18.97 -30.99 0.81
C VAL A 419 18.18 -29.71 1.14
N THR A 420 17.23 -29.76 2.06
CA THR A 420 16.47 -28.59 2.52
C THR A 420 17.38 -27.54 3.12
N MET A 421 18.25 -27.89 4.07
CA MET A 421 19.23 -26.94 4.64
C MET A 421 20.17 -26.37 3.58
N LYS A 422 20.58 -27.16 2.57
CA LYS A 422 21.36 -26.64 1.45
C LYS A 422 20.59 -25.58 0.63
N HIS A 423 19.28 -25.73 0.45
CA HIS A 423 18.46 -24.72 -0.24
C HIS A 423 18.27 -23.47 0.62
N ILE A 424 18.03 -23.62 1.93
CA ILE A 424 17.95 -22.50 2.89
C ILE A 424 19.28 -21.72 2.90
N HIS A 425 20.42 -22.40 3.05
CA HIS A 425 21.74 -21.75 3.02
C HIS A 425 22.07 -21.08 1.68
N TYR A 426 21.53 -21.59 0.56
CA TYR A 426 21.68 -20.93 -0.74
C TYR A 426 20.86 -19.63 -0.80
N GLU A 427 19.61 -19.65 -0.34
CA GLU A 427 18.77 -18.44 -0.26
C GLU A 427 19.38 -17.40 0.70
N ASP A 428 19.79 -17.84 1.88
CA ASP A 428 20.52 -17.05 2.88
C ASP A 428 21.77 -16.35 2.29
N GLU A 429 22.53 -17.06 1.44
CA GLU A 429 23.73 -16.50 0.81
C GLU A 429 23.41 -15.48 -0.29
N ILE A 430 22.42 -15.74 -1.16
CA ILE A 430 22.10 -14.84 -2.29
C ILE A 430 21.34 -13.58 -1.85
N SER A 431 20.40 -13.71 -0.91
CA SER A 431 19.62 -12.59 -0.34
C SER A 431 20.31 -11.91 0.84
N ARG A 432 21.55 -12.31 1.16
CA ARG A 432 22.35 -11.78 2.28
C ARG A 432 21.60 -11.81 3.62
N TYR A 433 20.94 -12.93 3.88
CA TYR A 433 20.15 -13.24 5.07
C TYR A 433 18.91 -12.35 5.24
N ILE A 434 18.45 -11.70 4.17
CA ILE A 434 17.15 -11.02 4.11
C ILE A 434 16.03 -12.02 3.80
N THR A 435 16.26 -12.97 2.87
CA THR A 435 15.26 -13.88 2.24
C THR A 435 14.26 -13.16 1.34
N ILE A 436 13.37 -13.88 0.63
CA ILE A 436 12.42 -13.22 -0.30
C ILE A 436 11.45 -12.30 0.44
N GLY A 437 11.05 -12.65 1.67
CA GLY A 437 10.07 -11.92 2.47
C GLY A 437 9.92 -12.45 3.90
N CYS A 438 9.26 -11.67 4.76
CA CYS A 438 9.30 -11.83 6.21
C CYS A 438 8.76 -13.17 6.77
N VAL A 439 7.92 -13.89 6.01
CA VAL A 439 7.42 -15.22 6.40
C VAL A 439 8.50 -16.28 6.20
N GLU A 440 9.22 -16.25 5.07
CA GLU A 440 10.37 -17.13 4.82
C GLU A 440 11.51 -16.82 5.81
N LYS A 441 11.81 -15.53 6.01
CA LYS A 441 12.80 -15.01 6.96
C LYS A 441 12.72 -15.70 8.32
N VAL A 442 11.52 -15.80 8.90
CA VAL A 442 11.29 -16.40 10.21
C VAL A 442 11.56 -17.91 10.20
N LEU A 443 11.16 -18.61 9.15
CA LEU A 443 11.31 -20.06 9.02
C LEU A 443 12.76 -20.47 8.73
N CYS A 444 13.45 -19.76 7.83
CA CYS A 444 14.86 -19.99 7.53
C CYS A 444 15.75 -19.67 8.75
N MET A 445 15.50 -18.56 9.46
CA MET A 445 16.19 -18.25 10.71
C MET A 445 16.01 -19.36 11.76
N LEU A 446 14.80 -19.90 11.92
CA LEU A 446 14.53 -20.99 12.85
C LEU A 446 15.25 -22.29 12.44
N ALA A 447 15.25 -22.62 11.14
CA ALA A 447 15.97 -23.79 10.62
C ALA A 447 17.48 -23.69 10.84
N CYS A 448 18.09 -22.54 10.56
CA CYS A 448 19.50 -22.28 10.82
C CYS A 448 19.85 -22.31 12.31
N TRP A 449 18.95 -21.89 13.21
CA TRP A 449 19.11 -22.05 14.66
C TRP A 449 19.01 -23.52 15.11
N VAL A 450 18.16 -24.33 14.47
CA VAL A 450 18.04 -25.77 14.74
C VAL A 450 19.27 -26.55 14.23
N GLU A 451 19.93 -26.10 13.16
CA GLU A 451 21.17 -26.72 12.67
C GLU A 451 22.39 -26.36 13.55
N ASP A 452 22.66 -25.07 13.77
CA ASP A 452 23.64 -24.59 14.75
C ASP A 452 23.18 -23.27 15.41
N PRO A 453 22.75 -23.28 16.69
CA PRO A 453 22.33 -22.07 17.39
C PRO A 453 23.49 -21.10 17.71
N ASN A 454 24.74 -21.51 17.46
CA ASN A 454 25.93 -20.66 17.50
C ASN A 454 26.50 -20.38 16.09
N GLY A 455 25.81 -20.83 15.04
CA GLY A 455 26.28 -20.76 13.66
C GLY A 455 26.23 -19.36 13.07
N ASP A 456 27.10 -19.09 12.09
CA ASP A 456 27.17 -17.77 11.47
C ASP A 456 25.97 -17.46 10.55
N TYR A 457 25.24 -18.48 10.07
CA TYR A 457 23.98 -18.27 9.33
C TYR A 457 22.91 -17.69 10.28
N PHE A 458 22.71 -18.33 11.43
CA PHE A 458 21.77 -17.86 12.45
C PHE A 458 22.09 -16.43 12.94
N LYS A 459 23.37 -16.13 13.26
CA LYS A 459 23.78 -14.78 13.69
C LYS A 459 23.47 -13.70 12.66
N LYS A 460 23.69 -13.98 11.36
CA LYS A 460 23.40 -13.02 10.28
C LYS A 460 21.90 -12.84 10.07
N HIS A 461 21.10 -13.89 10.22
CA HIS A 461 19.63 -13.77 10.26
C HIS A 461 19.15 -12.80 11.34
N ILE A 462 19.64 -12.96 12.57
CA ILE A 462 19.31 -12.07 13.71
C ILE A 462 19.71 -10.62 13.41
N ALA A 463 20.91 -10.39 12.86
CA ALA A 463 21.38 -9.07 12.47
C ALA A 463 20.53 -8.42 11.36
N ARG A 464 19.79 -9.23 10.60
CA ARG A 464 18.91 -8.84 9.48
C ARG A 464 17.42 -8.84 9.82
N ILE A 465 17.07 -8.68 11.10
CA ILE A 465 15.68 -8.46 11.53
C ILE A 465 15.27 -6.98 11.40
N PRO A 466 16.12 -5.98 11.75
CA PRO A 466 15.76 -4.57 11.65
C PRO A 466 15.32 -4.12 10.25
N ASP A 467 15.83 -4.72 9.17
CA ASP A 467 15.44 -4.41 7.78
C ASP A 467 13.93 -4.61 7.54
N TYR A 468 13.26 -5.46 8.33
CA TYR A 468 11.82 -5.71 8.31
C TYR A 468 11.02 -4.95 9.39
N ILE A 469 11.68 -4.36 10.39
CA ILE A 469 11.01 -3.63 11.48
C ILE A 469 10.58 -2.25 11.00
N TRP A 470 9.39 -1.83 11.42
CA TRP A 470 8.83 -0.53 11.08
C TRP A 470 7.99 -0.10 12.36
N VAL A 471 8.42 0.93 13.14
CA VAL A 471 7.87 1.37 14.49
C VAL A 471 6.95 2.62 14.46
N ALA A 472 5.64 2.46 14.35
CA ALA A 472 4.69 3.56 14.10
C ALA A 472 4.09 4.25 15.35
N GLU A 473 3.16 5.20 15.15
CA GLU A 473 2.14 5.48 16.15
C GLU A 473 1.05 4.40 16.29
N ASP A 474 0.93 3.48 15.32
CA ASP A 474 0.38 2.15 15.56
C ASP A 474 1.39 1.17 16.15
N GLY A 475 2.55 1.63 16.59
CA GLY A 475 3.60 0.76 17.10
C GLY A 475 4.23 -0.14 16.05
N ILE A 476 4.92 -1.18 16.50
CA ILE A 476 5.74 -2.01 15.61
C ILE A 476 4.89 -2.94 14.80
N LYS A 477 5.13 -2.91 13.49
CA LYS A 477 4.74 -3.95 12.55
C LYS A 477 5.97 -4.54 11.86
N LEU A 478 5.74 -5.66 11.18
CA LEU A 478 6.72 -6.29 10.31
C LEU A 478 6.33 -6.00 8.86
N GLN A 479 7.26 -5.52 8.05
CA GLN A 479 7.06 -5.36 6.61
C GLN A 479 7.04 -6.72 5.92
N GLY A 480 6.40 -6.84 4.76
CA GLY A 480 6.47 -8.03 3.90
C GLY A 480 7.86 -8.20 3.30
N PHE A 481 8.36 -7.11 2.70
CA PHE A 481 9.69 -6.89 2.12
C PHE A 481 9.78 -5.39 1.76
N GLY A 482 10.97 -4.84 1.52
CA GLY A 482 11.10 -3.42 1.13
C GLY A 482 10.59 -3.12 -0.29
N SER A 483 10.19 -1.88 -0.56
CA SER A 483 9.66 -1.41 -1.86
C SER A 483 10.50 -0.31 -2.53
N GLN A 484 11.73 -0.07 -2.05
CA GLN A 484 12.46 1.18 -2.30
C GLN A 484 12.75 1.45 -3.78
N VAL A 485 13.06 0.43 -4.60
CA VAL A 485 13.29 0.60 -6.06
C VAL A 485 11.98 0.80 -6.82
N TRP A 486 10.90 0.11 -6.44
CA TRP A 486 9.56 0.31 -7.00
C TRP A 486 9.08 1.75 -6.82
N ASP A 487 9.06 2.22 -5.56
CA ASP A 487 8.64 3.58 -5.22
C ASP A 487 9.54 4.63 -5.87
N THR A 488 10.86 4.41 -5.88
CA THR A 488 11.82 5.34 -6.51
C THR A 488 11.67 5.37 -8.04
N SER A 489 11.28 4.26 -8.67
CA SER A 489 11.05 4.22 -10.12
C SER A 489 9.79 5.02 -10.49
N PHE A 490 8.65 4.77 -9.84
CA PHE A 490 7.43 5.55 -10.09
C PHE A 490 7.56 7.01 -9.67
N ALA A 491 8.24 7.30 -8.56
CA ALA A 491 8.62 8.66 -8.15
C ALA A 491 9.35 9.40 -9.28
N ILE A 492 10.38 8.77 -9.84
CA ILE A 492 11.19 9.36 -10.92
C ILE A 492 10.39 9.53 -12.20
N GLN A 493 9.56 8.56 -12.61
CA GLN A 493 8.72 8.70 -13.79
C GLN A 493 7.73 9.87 -13.64
N ALA A 494 7.05 9.99 -12.50
CA ALA A 494 6.15 11.11 -12.21
C ALA A 494 6.88 12.47 -12.16
N LEU A 495 8.06 12.52 -11.52
CA LEU A 495 8.91 13.72 -11.48
C LEU A 495 9.41 14.13 -12.87
N LEU A 496 9.74 13.17 -13.75
CA LEU A 496 10.13 13.43 -15.14
C LEU A 496 8.95 13.88 -16.00
N ALA A 497 7.78 13.24 -15.87
CA ALA A 497 6.55 13.60 -16.57
C ALA A 497 6.07 15.02 -16.25
N SER A 498 6.41 15.54 -15.06
CA SER A 498 6.12 16.94 -14.68
C SER A 498 6.79 18.00 -15.56
N ASN A 499 7.83 17.63 -16.32
CA ASN A 499 8.70 18.51 -17.12
C ASN A 499 9.47 19.60 -16.33
N LEU A 500 9.49 19.54 -15.00
CA LEU A 500 10.17 20.52 -14.13
C LEU A 500 11.64 20.17 -13.83
N THR A 501 12.31 19.44 -14.71
CA THR A 501 13.60 18.78 -14.44
C THR A 501 14.72 19.73 -14.02
N ASP A 502 14.67 20.98 -14.47
CA ASP A 502 15.68 22.00 -14.17
C ASP A 502 15.59 22.53 -12.72
N GLU A 503 14.45 22.32 -12.04
CA GLU A 503 14.24 22.73 -10.64
C GLU A 503 14.61 21.62 -9.64
N ILE A 504 14.50 20.36 -10.06
CA ILE A 504 14.69 19.16 -9.22
C ILE A 504 15.92 18.32 -9.63
N GLY A 505 16.83 18.88 -10.43
CA GLY A 505 18.05 18.21 -10.90
C GLY A 505 18.85 17.46 -9.80
N PRO A 506 19.04 18.01 -8.59
CA PRO A 506 19.70 17.29 -7.49
C PRO A 506 18.93 16.03 -7.05
N THR A 507 17.60 16.10 -6.95
CA THR A 507 16.72 14.96 -6.60
C THR A 507 16.73 13.90 -7.69
N LEU A 508 16.65 14.31 -8.96
CA LEU A 508 16.75 13.40 -10.10
C LEU A 508 18.13 12.72 -10.18
N THR A 509 19.21 13.47 -9.92
CA THR A 509 20.59 12.92 -9.87
C THR A 509 20.73 11.87 -8.78
N LYS A 510 20.22 12.13 -7.57
CA LYS A 510 20.21 11.15 -6.47
C LYS A 510 19.40 9.90 -6.80
N GLY A 511 18.18 10.07 -7.31
CA GLY A 511 17.31 8.95 -7.66
C GLY A 511 17.91 8.06 -8.76
N HIS A 512 18.55 8.67 -9.75
CA HIS A 512 19.33 7.96 -10.77
C HIS A 512 20.52 7.20 -10.16
N ASP A 513 21.22 7.80 -9.19
CA ASP A 513 22.36 7.16 -8.52
C ASP A 513 21.94 5.99 -7.61
N PHE A 514 20.75 6.03 -7.02
CA PHE A 514 20.13 4.91 -6.32
C PHE A 514 19.77 3.76 -7.29
N ILE A 515 18.96 4.02 -8.32
CA ILE A 515 18.51 2.97 -9.25
C ILE A 515 19.69 2.30 -9.98
N LYS A 516 20.75 3.04 -10.32
CA LYS A 516 21.97 2.45 -10.93
C LYS A 516 22.65 1.38 -10.06
N LYS A 517 22.44 1.40 -8.74
CA LYS A 517 23.03 0.45 -7.77
C LYS A 517 22.06 -0.69 -7.43
N SER A 518 20.76 -0.38 -7.41
CA SER A 518 19.68 -1.27 -6.98
C SER A 518 18.77 -1.66 -8.15
N GLN A 519 19.24 -2.49 -9.09
CA GLN A 519 18.41 -3.04 -10.18
C GLN A 519 17.75 -4.36 -9.76
N THR A 520 16.89 -4.28 -8.75
CA THR A 520 16.26 -5.38 -7.98
C THR A 520 14.90 -4.91 -7.44
N PHE A 521 14.16 -5.75 -6.71
CA PHE A 521 12.84 -5.35 -6.17
C PHE A 521 12.91 -4.29 -5.06
N SER A 522 13.60 -4.58 -3.94
CA SER A 522 13.68 -3.66 -2.80
C SER A 522 14.93 -2.78 -2.89
N ASP A 523 16.10 -3.40 -2.95
CA ASP A 523 17.43 -2.80 -2.87
C ASP A 523 18.51 -3.81 -3.34
N GLN A 524 19.77 -3.36 -3.42
CA GLN A 524 20.89 -4.16 -3.93
C GLN A 524 21.22 -5.40 -3.08
N ASP A 525 20.87 -5.42 -1.78
CA ASP A 525 21.27 -6.48 -0.86
C ASP A 525 20.25 -7.63 -0.79
N HIS A 526 18.95 -7.33 -1.00
CA HIS A 526 17.88 -8.33 -1.14
C HIS A 526 18.07 -9.24 -2.35
N GLY A 527 18.67 -8.72 -3.44
CA GLY A 527 19.14 -9.51 -4.58
C GLY A 527 18.06 -10.05 -5.53
N TRP A 528 16.81 -10.20 -5.07
CA TRP A 528 15.71 -10.72 -5.88
C TRP A 528 15.31 -9.75 -7.01
N GLN A 529 15.21 -10.29 -8.23
CA GLN A 529 14.72 -9.58 -9.41
C GLN A 529 13.19 -9.75 -9.54
N VAL A 530 12.52 -8.76 -10.11
CA VAL A 530 11.12 -8.86 -10.54
C VAL A 530 10.95 -8.25 -11.93
N SER A 531 10.07 -8.82 -12.75
CA SER A 531 9.81 -8.37 -14.13
C SER A 531 9.43 -6.89 -14.24
N ASP A 532 8.45 -6.41 -13.47
CA ASP A 532 8.01 -5.01 -13.55
C ASP A 532 9.02 -4.07 -12.90
N CYS A 533 9.54 -4.34 -11.70
CA CYS A 533 10.63 -3.55 -11.11
C CYS A 533 11.84 -3.43 -12.04
N THR A 534 12.23 -4.51 -12.73
CA THR A 534 13.28 -4.48 -13.77
C THR A 534 12.88 -3.58 -14.94
N ALA A 535 11.63 -3.64 -15.40
CA ALA A 535 11.14 -2.80 -16.51
C ALA A 535 11.03 -1.32 -16.12
N GLU A 536 10.41 -0.98 -14.99
CA GLU A 536 10.18 0.39 -14.51
C GLU A 536 11.50 1.09 -14.18
N SER A 537 12.44 0.40 -13.54
CA SER A 537 13.78 0.92 -13.26
C SER A 537 14.61 1.09 -14.56
N LEU A 538 14.50 0.16 -15.51
CA LEU A 538 15.12 0.29 -16.83
C LEU A 538 14.54 1.48 -17.61
N VAL A 539 13.22 1.72 -17.56
CA VAL A 539 12.59 2.92 -18.12
C VAL A 539 13.19 4.18 -17.52
N CYS A 540 13.31 4.28 -16.18
CA CYS A 540 13.98 5.40 -15.52
C CYS A 540 15.41 5.62 -16.04
N CYS A 541 16.24 4.58 -16.05
CA CYS A 541 17.63 4.67 -16.51
C CYS A 541 17.74 5.04 -18.00
N MET A 542 16.86 4.53 -18.86
CA MET A 542 16.81 4.92 -20.27
C MET A 542 16.36 6.37 -20.46
N LEU A 543 15.34 6.83 -19.73
CA LEU A 543 14.91 8.24 -19.74
C LEU A 543 16.02 9.18 -19.26
N PHE A 544 16.79 8.79 -18.22
CA PHE A 544 17.97 9.53 -17.79
C PHE A 544 19.11 9.48 -18.82
N SER A 545 19.30 8.36 -19.53
CA SER A 545 20.28 8.26 -20.62
C SER A 545 20.01 9.26 -21.75
N MET A 546 18.77 9.70 -21.92
CA MET A 546 18.37 10.73 -22.90
C MET A 546 18.60 12.18 -22.41
N LYS A 547 18.86 12.41 -21.12
CA LYS A 547 19.08 13.74 -20.54
C LYS A 547 20.58 14.17 -20.59
N PRO A 548 20.89 15.47 -20.42
CA PRO A 548 22.26 15.95 -20.27
C PRO A 548 22.87 15.50 -18.93
N PRO A 549 24.13 15.02 -18.87
CA PRO A 549 24.79 14.62 -17.61
C PRO A 549 24.83 15.70 -16.52
N LYS A 550 24.74 16.98 -16.89
CA LYS A 550 24.65 18.10 -15.94
C LYS A 550 23.38 18.05 -15.05
N ILE A 551 22.31 17.39 -15.51
CA ILE A 551 21.00 17.33 -14.82
C ILE A 551 20.83 16.03 -14.03
N VAL A 552 21.50 14.95 -14.45
CA VAL A 552 21.25 13.58 -13.95
C VAL A 552 22.51 12.85 -13.47
N GLY A 553 23.68 13.50 -13.51
CA GLY A 553 24.97 12.88 -13.21
C GLY A 553 25.48 11.96 -14.33
N GLU A 554 26.39 11.05 -13.96
CA GLU A 554 26.97 10.06 -14.87
C GLU A 554 25.91 9.05 -15.36
N LYS A 555 25.88 8.82 -16.67
CA LYS A 555 24.97 7.87 -17.32
C LYS A 555 25.33 6.43 -17.00
N MET A 556 24.32 5.57 -16.96
CA MET A 556 24.50 4.14 -16.83
C MET A 556 25.19 3.55 -18.07
N ASP A 557 25.96 2.48 -17.88
CA ASP A 557 26.56 1.71 -18.96
C ASP A 557 25.47 0.99 -19.79
N PRO A 558 25.44 1.14 -21.13
CA PRO A 558 24.51 0.43 -21.99
C PRO A 558 24.53 -1.09 -21.87
N GLU A 559 25.64 -1.73 -21.46
CA GLU A 559 25.68 -3.19 -21.29
C GLU A 559 24.68 -3.66 -20.22
N ARG A 560 24.47 -2.88 -19.15
CA ARG A 560 23.47 -3.20 -18.13
C ARG A 560 22.03 -3.09 -18.64
N PHE A 561 21.77 -2.30 -19.67
CA PHE A 561 20.46 -2.30 -20.32
C PHE A 561 20.24 -3.62 -21.06
N TYR A 562 21.28 -4.18 -21.69
CA TYR A 562 21.20 -5.49 -22.34
C TYR A 562 20.94 -6.60 -21.33
N ASP A 563 21.55 -6.54 -20.15
CA ASP A 563 21.27 -7.50 -19.06
C ASP A 563 19.82 -7.45 -18.59
N SER A 564 19.28 -6.26 -18.29
CA SER A 564 17.86 -6.09 -17.93
C SER A 564 16.92 -6.57 -19.04
N ILE A 565 17.26 -6.32 -20.32
CA ILE A 565 16.50 -6.82 -21.48
C ILE A 565 16.59 -8.34 -21.59
N ASN A 566 17.73 -8.95 -21.30
CA ASN A 566 17.90 -10.41 -21.28
C ASN A 566 17.04 -11.07 -20.17
N VAL A 567 16.91 -10.43 -19.01
CA VAL A 567 15.98 -10.87 -17.94
C VAL A 567 14.53 -10.81 -18.43
N LEU A 568 14.06 -9.66 -18.90
CA LEU A 568 12.67 -9.50 -19.40
C LEU A 568 12.32 -10.49 -20.52
N LEU A 569 13.22 -10.66 -21.50
CA LEU A 569 13.06 -11.61 -22.61
C LEU A 569 13.07 -13.09 -22.17
N SER A 570 13.53 -13.40 -20.95
CA SER A 570 13.52 -14.77 -20.41
C SER A 570 12.24 -15.14 -19.65
N LEU A 571 11.45 -14.14 -19.23
CA LEU A 571 10.25 -14.29 -18.39
C LEU A 571 8.94 -14.32 -19.20
N GLN A 572 8.97 -14.04 -20.51
CA GLN A 572 7.77 -14.17 -21.35
C GLN A 572 7.41 -15.64 -21.57
N SER A 573 6.14 -15.94 -21.28
CA SER A 573 5.53 -17.25 -21.44
C SER A 573 4.92 -17.43 -22.83
N LYS A 574 4.49 -18.65 -23.17
CA LYS A 574 4.03 -19.00 -24.53
C LYS A 574 2.71 -18.33 -24.95
N ASN A 575 1.97 -17.78 -24.00
CA ASN A 575 0.78 -16.96 -24.24
C ASN A 575 1.10 -15.47 -24.46
N GLY A 576 2.38 -15.08 -24.38
CA GLY A 576 2.84 -13.70 -24.53
C GLY A 576 2.89 -12.89 -23.22
N GLY A 577 2.24 -13.38 -22.16
CA GLY A 577 2.28 -12.75 -20.85
C GLY A 577 3.62 -12.97 -20.13
N ILE A 578 3.82 -12.25 -19.04
CA ILE A 578 5.08 -12.25 -18.26
C ILE A 578 4.77 -12.56 -16.80
N SER A 579 5.56 -13.48 -16.22
CA SER A 579 5.52 -13.87 -14.82
C SER A 579 6.49 -13.07 -13.95
N LEU A 580 6.28 -13.06 -12.64
CA LEU A 580 6.83 -12.04 -11.73
C LEU A 580 8.30 -12.27 -11.39
N TRP A 581 8.66 -13.48 -10.93
CA TRP A 581 9.98 -13.82 -10.38
C TRP A 581 10.77 -14.80 -11.26
N GLU A 582 10.10 -15.82 -11.80
CA GLU A 582 10.72 -16.83 -12.67
C GLU A 582 9.82 -17.19 -13.86
N PRO A 583 10.35 -17.78 -14.95
CA PRO A 583 9.54 -18.15 -16.10
C PRO A 583 8.51 -19.22 -15.72
N ALA A 584 7.23 -19.00 -16.02
CA ALA A 584 6.10 -19.90 -15.70
C ALA A 584 6.21 -21.30 -16.36
N ARG A 585 7.04 -22.17 -15.75
CA ARG A 585 7.34 -23.54 -16.21
C ARG A 585 6.37 -24.57 -15.62
N ALA A 586 5.95 -24.34 -14.39
CA ALA A 586 4.99 -25.18 -13.70
C ALA A 586 3.61 -25.08 -14.37
N GLN A 587 2.73 -26.05 -14.12
CA GLN A 587 1.45 -26.17 -14.84
C GLN A 587 0.30 -25.79 -13.89
N LYS A 588 -0.62 -24.90 -14.32
CA LYS A 588 -1.69 -24.34 -13.47
C LYS A 588 -2.59 -25.37 -12.78
N TRP A 589 -2.63 -26.63 -13.22
CA TRP A 589 -3.32 -27.69 -12.48
C TRP A 589 -2.69 -28.00 -11.10
N LEU A 590 -1.43 -27.61 -10.86
CA LEU A 590 -0.76 -27.76 -9.57
C LEU A 590 -1.40 -26.90 -8.46
N GLU A 591 -2.15 -25.85 -8.80
CA GLU A 591 -2.96 -25.10 -7.84
C GLU A 591 -4.03 -25.98 -7.15
N LEU A 592 -4.41 -27.12 -7.75
CA LEU A 592 -5.26 -28.16 -7.12
C LEU A 592 -4.57 -28.89 -5.94
N LEU A 593 -3.34 -28.49 -5.59
CA LEU A 593 -2.56 -28.97 -4.44
C LEU A 593 -2.23 -27.83 -3.46
N ASN A 594 -2.82 -26.65 -3.63
CA ASN A 594 -2.57 -25.47 -2.79
C ASN A 594 -2.84 -25.77 -1.29
N PRO A 595 -1.83 -25.70 -0.42
CA PRO A 595 -1.96 -26.06 0.99
C PRO A 595 -2.43 -24.89 1.87
N VAL A 596 -2.74 -23.73 1.30
CA VAL A 596 -3.06 -22.50 2.03
C VAL A 596 -4.54 -22.17 1.87
N GLU A 597 -5.35 -22.47 2.88
CA GLU A 597 -6.81 -22.32 2.80
C GLU A 597 -7.28 -20.86 2.68
N PHE A 598 -6.42 -19.87 2.96
CA PHE A 598 -6.75 -18.44 2.98
C PHE A 598 -6.15 -17.61 1.83
N VAL A 599 -5.48 -18.24 0.84
CA VAL A 599 -4.89 -17.57 -0.35
C VAL A 599 -5.10 -18.43 -1.60
N SER A 600 -5.21 -17.84 -2.80
CA SER A 600 -5.29 -18.58 -4.08
C SER A 600 -4.16 -18.19 -5.03
N ASP A 601 -3.89 -19.06 -6.01
CA ASP A 601 -2.95 -18.81 -7.12
C ASP A 601 -1.50 -18.58 -6.62
N VAL A 602 -1.00 -19.50 -5.77
CA VAL A 602 0.31 -19.39 -5.06
C VAL A 602 1.26 -20.56 -5.29
N ILE A 603 0.90 -21.56 -6.10
CA ILE A 603 1.70 -22.79 -6.31
C ILE A 603 2.56 -22.73 -7.57
N VAL A 604 2.19 -21.89 -8.53
CA VAL A 604 2.98 -21.58 -9.72
C VAL A 604 3.09 -20.07 -9.90
N ASP A 605 4.18 -19.59 -10.50
CA ASP A 605 4.19 -18.21 -11.02
C ASP A 605 3.26 -18.15 -12.25
N HIS A 606 2.39 -17.13 -12.30
CA HIS A 606 1.39 -16.93 -13.37
C HIS A 606 1.78 -15.70 -14.21
N GLU A 607 1.19 -15.52 -15.39
CA GLU A 607 1.42 -14.30 -16.17
C GLU A 607 0.46 -13.17 -15.77
N TYR A 608 0.99 -11.96 -15.55
CA TYR A 608 0.24 -10.81 -15.04
C TYR A 608 0.12 -9.67 -16.06
N VAL A 609 -0.97 -8.91 -15.98
CA VAL A 609 -1.28 -7.76 -16.86
C VAL A 609 -0.28 -6.64 -16.63
N GLU A 610 0.00 -6.39 -15.35
CA GLU A 610 0.89 -5.35 -14.84
C GLU A 610 2.33 -5.56 -15.36
N CYS A 611 2.90 -6.74 -15.08
CA CYS A 611 4.22 -7.15 -15.54
C CYS A 611 4.38 -7.09 -17.07
N THR A 612 3.35 -7.56 -17.79
CA THR A 612 3.33 -7.55 -19.25
C THR A 612 3.32 -6.13 -19.82
N ALA A 613 2.55 -5.22 -19.22
CA ALA A 613 2.48 -3.82 -19.64
C ALA A 613 3.79 -3.05 -19.41
N SER A 614 4.40 -3.16 -18.23
CA SER A 614 5.66 -2.48 -17.91
C SER A 614 6.80 -2.91 -18.83
N ALA A 615 6.90 -4.22 -19.11
CA ALA A 615 7.92 -4.75 -20.02
C ALA A 615 7.72 -4.27 -21.46
N ILE A 616 6.48 -4.15 -21.95
CA ILE A 616 6.20 -3.56 -23.27
C ILE A 616 6.77 -2.13 -23.35
N GLU A 617 6.56 -1.29 -22.34
CA GLU A 617 7.10 0.08 -22.34
C GLU A 617 8.64 0.08 -22.35
N ALA A 618 9.26 -0.71 -21.47
CA ALA A 618 10.71 -0.85 -21.40
C ALA A 618 11.31 -1.30 -22.74
N LEU A 619 10.73 -2.32 -23.37
CA LEU A 619 11.21 -2.88 -24.64
C LEU A 619 10.95 -1.97 -25.85
N VAL A 620 9.85 -1.22 -25.87
CA VAL A 620 9.59 -0.19 -26.91
C VAL A 620 10.57 0.97 -26.79
N LEU A 621 10.82 1.48 -25.58
CA LEU A 621 11.79 2.55 -25.34
C LEU A 621 13.23 2.07 -25.63
N PHE A 622 13.58 0.85 -25.23
CA PHE A 622 14.86 0.25 -25.56
C PHE A 622 15.06 0.09 -27.07
N ARG A 623 14.09 -0.46 -27.81
CA ARG A 623 14.16 -0.61 -29.27
C ARG A 623 14.31 0.74 -29.99
N LYS A 624 13.78 1.82 -29.42
CA LYS A 624 13.95 3.20 -29.94
C LYS A 624 15.37 3.74 -29.75
N LEU A 625 16.08 3.34 -28.69
CA LEU A 625 17.45 3.77 -28.38
C LEU A 625 18.52 2.85 -29.00
N TYR A 626 18.25 1.54 -29.05
CA TYR A 626 19.17 0.48 -29.49
C TYR A 626 18.58 -0.39 -30.62
N PRO A 627 18.14 0.20 -31.76
CA PRO A 627 17.32 -0.50 -32.77
C PRO A 627 17.99 -1.68 -33.50
N GLY A 628 19.29 -1.93 -33.28
CA GLY A 628 20.00 -3.10 -33.79
C GLY A 628 20.12 -4.28 -32.79
N HIS A 629 19.93 -4.05 -31.49
CA HIS A 629 20.13 -5.08 -30.46
C HIS A 629 18.90 -6.00 -30.36
N ARG A 630 19.09 -7.31 -30.57
CA ARG A 630 18.04 -8.37 -30.51
C ARG A 630 16.71 -8.01 -31.21
N LYS A 631 16.76 -7.15 -32.24
CA LYS A 631 15.60 -6.45 -32.81
C LYS A 631 14.38 -7.36 -33.06
N LYS A 632 14.57 -8.48 -33.76
CA LYS A 632 13.48 -9.40 -34.10
C LYS A 632 12.86 -10.03 -32.85
N GLU A 633 13.67 -10.47 -31.91
CA GLU A 633 13.19 -11.13 -30.69
C GLU A 633 12.36 -10.14 -29.84
N ILE A 634 12.78 -8.88 -29.80
CA ILE A 634 12.03 -7.79 -29.15
C ILE A 634 10.73 -7.47 -29.89
N GLU A 635 10.72 -7.52 -31.23
CA GLU A 635 9.51 -7.30 -32.04
C GLU A 635 8.51 -8.46 -31.89
N ASP A 636 8.97 -9.70 -32.03
CA ASP A 636 8.18 -10.92 -31.78
C ASP A 636 7.59 -10.90 -30.35
N PHE A 637 8.38 -10.52 -29.34
CA PHE A 637 7.95 -10.42 -27.94
C PHE A 637 6.84 -9.38 -27.73
N ILE A 638 7.01 -8.17 -28.28
CA ILE A 638 6.04 -7.08 -28.12
C ILE A 638 4.71 -7.45 -28.79
N GLU A 639 4.74 -8.12 -29.95
CA GLU A 639 3.51 -8.58 -30.61
C GLU A 639 2.77 -9.63 -29.76
N ASN A 640 3.48 -10.61 -29.19
CA ASN A 640 2.90 -11.59 -28.27
C ASN A 640 2.33 -10.95 -26.99
N ALA A 641 3.06 -10.04 -26.36
CA ALA A 641 2.65 -9.35 -25.14
C ALA A 641 1.42 -8.46 -25.35
N VAL A 642 1.32 -7.81 -26.50
CA VAL A 642 0.15 -7.01 -26.91
C VAL A 642 -1.07 -7.89 -27.22
N GLN A 643 -0.85 -9.13 -27.68
CA GLN A 643 -1.92 -10.11 -27.86
C GLN A 643 -2.42 -10.65 -26.50
N PHE A 644 -1.51 -11.01 -25.59
CA PHE A 644 -1.85 -11.41 -24.21
C PHE A 644 -2.78 -10.39 -23.54
N LEU A 645 -2.39 -9.10 -23.54
CA LEU A 645 -3.21 -8.03 -22.97
C LEU A 645 -4.62 -7.94 -23.60
N GLN A 646 -4.79 -8.27 -24.87
CA GLN A 646 -6.10 -8.26 -25.53
C GLN A 646 -6.92 -9.52 -25.26
N ASP A 647 -6.27 -10.67 -25.08
CA ASP A 647 -6.92 -11.96 -24.82
C ASP A 647 -7.38 -12.11 -23.36
N VAL A 648 -6.70 -11.47 -22.40
CA VAL A 648 -7.07 -11.48 -20.97
C VAL A 648 -7.93 -10.28 -20.53
N GLN A 649 -8.38 -9.44 -21.46
CA GLN A 649 -9.32 -8.36 -21.14
C GLN A 649 -10.70 -8.92 -20.78
N MET A 650 -11.31 -8.39 -19.71
CA MET A 650 -12.63 -8.81 -19.25
C MET A 650 -13.75 -8.28 -20.15
N ALA A 651 -14.92 -8.92 -20.06
CA ALA A 651 -16.05 -8.68 -20.97
C ALA A 651 -16.66 -7.26 -20.82
N ASP A 652 -16.51 -6.64 -19.65
CA ASP A 652 -16.88 -5.25 -19.36
C ASP A 652 -15.87 -4.21 -19.91
N GLY A 653 -14.68 -4.65 -20.31
CA GLY A 653 -13.57 -3.80 -20.76
C GLY A 653 -12.47 -3.58 -19.74
N SER A 654 -12.62 -4.06 -18.51
CA SER A 654 -11.60 -3.96 -17.47
C SER A 654 -10.49 -5.01 -17.64
N TRP A 655 -9.48 -4.94 -16.77
CA TRP A 655 -8.58 -6.03 -16.45
C TRP A 655 -8.56 -6.22 -14.93
N TYR A 656 -8.41 -7.47 -14.47
CA TYR A 656 -8.29 -7.79 -13.05
C TYR A 656 -6.87 -7.49 -12.53
N GLY A 657 -6.78 -6.73 -11.42
CA GLY A 657 -5.52 -6.42 -10.74
C GLY A 657 -5.15 -7.45 -9.69
N ASN A 658 -3.89 -7.89 -9.74
CA ASN A 658 -3.31 -8.87 -8.82
C ASN A 658 -2.41 -8.16 -7.79
N TRP A 659 -1.68 -7.13 -8.23
CA TRP A 659 -0.68 -6.41 -7.43
C TRP A 659 -1.14 -5.02 -6.96
N GLY A 660 -2.41 -4.69 -7.17
CA GLY A 660 -3.06 -3.46 -6.71
C GLY A 660 -4.58 -3.55 -6.87
N VAL A 661 -5.31 -2.65 -6.19
CA VAL A 661 -6.78 -2.74 -6.01
C VAL A 661 -7.53 -1.82 -6.98
N CYS A 662 -8.25 -2.32 -7.98
CA CYS A 662 -8.16 -3.64 -8.60
C CYS A 662 -8.33 -3.49 -10.12
N PHE A 663 -9.54 -3.13 -10.55
CA PHE A 663 -9.89 -3.01 -11.96
C PHE A 663 -9.36 -1.72 -12.59
N THR A 664 -9.41 -0.60 -11.87
CA THR A 664 -8.81 0.67 -12.31
C THR A 664 -7.28 0.57 -12.39
N TYR A 665 -6.67 -0.22 -11.50
CA TYR A 665 -5.23 -0.46 -11.44
C TYR A 665 -4.72 -1.21 -12.68
N ALA A 666 -5.20 -2.44 -12.92
CA ALA A 666 -4.75 -3.21 -14.08
C ALA A 666 -5.22 -2.61 -15.42
N THR A 667 -6.38 -1.95 -15.45
CA THR A 667 -6.82 -1.21 -16.65
C THR A 667 -5.89 -0.04 -16.98
N TRP A 668 -5.35 0.67 -15.98
CA TRP A 668 -4.32 1.68 -16.22
C TRP A 668 -3.05 1.08 -16.84
N PHE A 669 -2.52 -0.01 -16.29
CA PHE A 669 -1.35 -0.71 -16.86
C PHE A 669 -1.62 -1.20 -18.29
N ALA A 670 -2.73 -1.89 -18.54
CA ALA A 670 -3.06 -2.38 -19.87
C ALA A 670 -3.22 -1.25 -20.90
N LEU A 671 -3.91 -0.15 -20.55
CA LEU A 671 -4.02 1.04 -21.39
C LEU A 671 -2.64 1.65 -21.70
N ARG A 672 -1.76 1.76 -20.70
CA ARG A 672 -0.39 2.29 -20.81
C ARG A 672 0.49 1.45 -21.75
N GLY A 673 0.49 0.12 -21.59
CA GLY A 673 1.23 -0.80 -22.45
C GLY A 673 0.71 -0.78 -23.91
N LEU A 674 -0.62 -0.82 -24.09
CA LEU A 674 -1.25 -0.75 -25.42
C LEU A 674 -1.03 0.61 -26.11
N ALA A 675 -1.11 1.72 -25.38
CA ALA A 675 -0.83 3.06 -25.91
C ALA A 675 0.63 3.19 -26.39
N THR A 676 1.57 2.61 -25.66
CA THR A 676 3.01 2.67 -25.98
C THR A 676 3.36 2.00 -27.31
N VAL A 677 2.60 1.00 -27.75
CA VAL A 677 2.72 0.39 -29.10
C VAL A 677 1.84 1.06 -30.16
N GLY A 678 1.23 2.21 -29.86
CA GLY A 678 0.39 2.97 -30.77
C GLY A 678 -1.05 2.46 -30.92
N LYS A 679 -1.56 1.65 -29.97
CA LYS A 679 -3.01 1.43 -29.89
C LYS A 679 -3.69 2.70 -29.36
N THR A 680 -4.85 3.02 -29.91
CA THR A 680 -5.63 4.22 -29.58
C THR A 680 -7.11 3.87 -29.54
N TYR A 681 -7.93 4.76 -28.97
CA TYR A 681 -9.39 4.65 -29.02
C TYR A 681 -9.92 4.43 -30.46
N ASN A 682 -9.27 5.00 -31.48
CA ASN A 682 -9.72 4.88 -32.86
C ASN A 682 -9.34 3.53 -33.50
N ASN A 683 -8.14 3.01 -33.24
CA ASN A 683 -7.60 1.83 -33.94
C ASN A 683 -7.72 0.49 -33.15
N CYS A 684 -8.13 0.51 -31.88
CA CYS A 684 -8.11 -0.68 -31.03
C CYS A 684 -9.43 -0.87 -30.25
N PRO A 685 -10.18 -1.97 -30.50
CA PRO A 685 -11.41 -2.27 -29.75
C PRO A 685 -11.20 -2.42 -28.24
N ALA A 686 -10.06 -2.98 -27.81
CA ALA A 686 -9.75 -3.15 -26.40
C ALA A 686 -9.62 -1.80 -25.66
N MET A 687 -8.95 -0.81 -26.29
CA MET A 687 -8.87 0.57 -25.78
C MET A 687 -10.26 1.21 -25.64
N ARG A 688 -11.18 0.93 -26.58
CA ARG A 688 -12.56 1.47 -26.51
C ARG A 688 -13.35 0.91 -25.33
N ARG A 689 -13.31 -0.41 -25.12
CA ARG A 689 -13.98 -1.05 -23.97
C ARG A 689 -13.40 -0.57 -22.64
N ALA A 690 -12.08 -0.43 -22.56
CA ALA A 690 -11.39 0.06 -21.36
C ALA A 690 -11.77 1.50 -21.01
N VAL A 691 -11.90 2.38 -22.01
CA VAL A 691 -12.36 3.76 -21.83
C VAL A 691 -13.86 3.81 -21.48
N ASP A 692 -14.69 2.93 -22.05
CA ASP A 692 -16.11 2.79 -21.67
C ASP A 692 -16.26 2.34 -20.21
N PHE A 693 -15.53 1.30 -19.78
CA PHE A 693 -15.45 0.84 -18.40
C PHE A 693 -15.08 1.98 -17.44
N LEU A 694 -13.98 2.69 -17.70
CA LEU A 694 -13.56 3.82 -16.87
C LEU A 694 -14.59 4.95 -16.86
N LEU A 695 -15.18 5.33 -18.00
CA LEU A 695 -16.20 6.38 -18.03
C LEU A 695 -17.48 5.98 -17.26
N LYS A 696 -17.84 4.69 -17.23
CA LYS A 696 -18.95 4.15 -16.43
C LYS A 696 -18.64 4.07 -14.93
N ALA A 697 -17.40 3.80 -14.55
CA ALA A 697 -16.94 3.79 -13.16
C ALA A 697 -16.64 5.21 -12.60
N GLN A 698 -16.75 6.27 -13.41
CA GLN A 698 -16.49 7.63 -12.94
C GLN A 698 -17.62 8.13 -12.02
N ARG A 699 -17.25 8.62 -10.84
CA ARG A 699 -18.18 9.09 -9.80
C ARG A 699 -18.65 10.53 -10.07
N ASP A 700 -19.76 10.94 -9.44
CA ASP A 700 -20.36 12.28 -9.57
C ASP A 700 -19.40 13.46 -9.29
N ASN A 701 -18.35 13.23 -8.51
CA ASN A 701 -17.29 14.20 -8.20
C ASN A 701 -16.12 14.20 -9.20
N GLY A 702 -16.14 13.35 -10.22
CA GLY A 702 -15.11 13.18 -11.24
C GLY A 702 -14.00 12.17 -10.91
N GLY A 703 -14.02 11.56 -9.72
CA GLY A 703 -13.02 10.58 -9.27
C GLY A 703 -13.40 9.11 -9.54
N TRP A 704 -12.51 8.20 -9.15
CA TRP A 704 -12.67 6.74 -9.22
C TRP A 704 -12.18 6.08 -7.94
N GLY A 705 -12.88 5.05 -7.46
CA GLY A 705 -12.49 4.37 -6.23
C GLY A 705 -13.14 3.02 -5.96
N GLU A 706 -12.30 2.06 -5.60
CA GLU A 706 -12.63 0.65 -5.38
C GLU A 706 -12.47 0.24 -3.91
N SER A 707 -12.94 -0.96 -3.57
CA SER A 707 -12.76 -1.61 -2.27
C SER A 707 -11.69 -2.70 -2.35
N TYR A 708 -11.02 -3.02 -1.24
CA TYR A 708 -10.20 -4.25 -1.20
C TYR A 708 -11.04 -5.49 -1.50
N LEU A 709 -12.36 -5.44 -1.24
CA LEU A 709 -13.32 -6.49 -1.58
C LEU A 709 -13.49 -6.72 -3.10
N SER A 710 -13.12 -5.75 -3.95
CA SER A 710 -13.10 -5.94 -5.41
C SER A 710 -12.20 -7.11 -5.83
N CYS A 711 -11.11 -7.35 -5.08
CA CYS A 711 -10.17 -8.45 -5.33
C CYS A 711 -10.77 -9.85 -5.04
N PRO A 712 -11.15 -10.23 -3.80
CA PRO A 712 -11.68 -11.56 -3.51
C PRO A 712 -13.03 -11.83 -4.20
N ASN A 713 -13.87 -10.81 -4.40
CA ASN A 713 -15.17 -10.97 -5.07
C ASN A 713 -15.05 -10.96 -6.61
N LYS A 714 -13.87 -10.60 -7.14
CA LYS A 714 -13.52 -10.52 -8.58
C LYS A 714 -14.56 -9.74 -9.41
N GLN A 715 -15.08 -8.66 -8.82
CA GLN A 715 -16.10 -7.74 -9.37
C GLN A 715 -15.85 -6.31 -8.85
N ASP A 716 -16.16 -5.28 -9.64
CA ASP A 716 -15.96 -3.89 -9.24
C ASP A 716 -16.98 -3.42 -8.18
N GLU A 717 -16.61 -3.54 -6.90
CA GLU A 717 -17.41 -3.04 -5.78
C GLU A 717 -17.26 -1.52 -5.61
N ASN A 718 -17.96 -0.78 -6.48
CA ASN A 718 -18.08 0.68 -6.60
C ASN A 718 -18.60 1.42 -5.34
N SER A 719 -17.94 1.22 -4.21
CA SER A 719 -18.41 1.55 -2.85
C SER A 719 -17.68 2.72 -2.20
N LEU A 720 -16.56 3.19 -2.77
CA LEU A 720 -15.64 4.12 -2.10
C LEU A 720 -15.27 5.36 -2.94
N ASN A 721 -15.21 6.51 -2.27
CA ASN A 721 -14.51 7.69 -2.78
C ASN A 721 -13.00 7.54 -2.51
N TYR A 722 -12.35 6.62 -3.20
CA TYR A 722 -10.90 6.76 -3.38
C TYR A 722 -10.61 7.91 -4.35
N PHE A 723 -9.45 8.53 -4.18
CA PHE A 723 -9.00 9.69 -4.96
C PHE A 723 -7.48 9.64 -5.26
N SER A 724 -6.82 8.50 -4.99
CA SER A 724 -5.38 8.32 -5.12
C SER A 724 -4.97 7.54 -6.37
N LEU A 725 -5.48 6.32 -6.57
CA LEU A 725 -5.12 5.50 -7.75
C LEU A 725 -5.50 6.17 -9.08
N ALA A 726 -6.59 6.93 -9.11
CA ALA A 726 -7.02 7.71 -10.27
C ALA A 726 -6.01 8.78 -10.74
N LYS A 727 -5.01 9.16 -9.92
CA LYS A 727 -4.12 10.32 -10.18
C LYS A 727 -3.12 10.11 -11.32
N VAL A 728 -2.98 8.90 -11.86
CA VAL A 728 -2.09 8.61 -13.01
C VAL A 728 -2.86 8.38 -14.32
N LEU A 729 -4.17 8.08 -14.25
CA LEU A 729 -5.02 7.77 -15.40
C LEU A 729 -5.24 8.94 -16.39
N THR A 730 -4.82 10.16 -16.04
CA THR A 730 -5.12 11.40 -16.80
C THR A 730 -3.88 12.19 -17.24
N LEU A 731 -2.68 11.61 -17.18
CA LEU A 731 -1.41 12.32 -17.44
C LEU A 731 -0.69 11.95 -18.75
N TYR A 732 -1.32 11.19 -19.65
CA TYR A 732 -0.85 10.98 -21.03
C TYR A 732 -1.92 11.41 -22.05
N PRO A 733 -1.55 12.17 -23.11
CA PRO A 733 -2.47 12.69 -24.15
C PRO A 733 -2.74 11.71 -25.31
#